data_AF-K0IBB7-F1
#
_entry.id   AF-K0IBB7-F1
#
_cell.length_a   1.000
_cell.length_b   1.000
_cell.length_c   1.000
_cell.angle_alpha   90.00
_cell.angle_beta   90.00
_cell.angle_gamma   90.00
#
_symmetry.space_group_name_H-M   'P 1'
#
loop_
_entity.id
_entity.type
_entity.pdbx_description
1 polymer ?
#
loop_
_entity_poly.entity_id
_entity_poly.type
_entity_poly.pdbx_seq_one_letter_code
_entity_poly.pdbx_strand_id
1 'polypeptide(L)'
;MMDTPTLFLVILATILSAADVNSQRQLTTYPCPKECACYLRNSNKIIVDVVCKVEVLNAQTKFSIIQTNITSNLYITCNSTKPSSLPDNIFIGLRSFTGIRIRNCQFRYIPRNAFAGLTALQEVSIENADSLQIHTDAFANTPYLRRISIVHSGLRQLAKICRLPILQFLNLTGNNIAELNESGIACPERRVMKYLIHVILAENEIKQVESTFGRYIPNVWQLSLSNNLIGSIQAGAFDSLPRLGWLDLTNNSLSRLPNEMLKNNSNLKLFGLGNNPLGTLPNGLFRFTSSLQVLGLIDTDINGDIWQELQNLNNLTELQLGKNHINRIDRSVLQGLKHIKHLDLSDNKIQTIETNTFIGQSALETLYLTNNEISDVKIAAFRGLDRLRKLDLSYNHIPEIPEDNFKHTSDIVYLNISYNKLESVPSLHGMTKMTILDFRDNLITKFKSSTFEGLEKLEGINLIRNRIEYIQNYVFTKATNLRMLQLSHNNISAVGYDAFKDMASLSWISLDHNYIENIDLVFTPLPKLFKLDLSYNEINEKIRSGMFSPSVGFLNLKENRISSIDMYAFYEYPKLREVNLQNNKLKSLTEMSLSVSPRLLKPPVFLFGGNKFLCDCRLAWLRKHVNDWPLEEQQYVIADMALLTCDEGFKMETETLLKNVDPHMMLCSYRDDCRRDTCVCCEYHGCICRYMCPAQCTCYRKAGVSNENHIICSNEDLKDVPSHIPSIATDLYLDGNNMTDLYRARNSFVQLQNVKSLYLNNSNLYFIERGSFIGLMDLVNLYLNDNYLQRLKNGVFDGLQSLTSLYLQNNNIYFISDNVFAKLPNLRYLSLANNKLYTLPESLFQVLPALFDVRMSGNRWKCDCDQTPRLQRLITSDNINMSDSHHVWCEQIKENERKELEILSIKLYELCPGNYTPPDSLSAIRSRQYLISIVAIALTLFIIFLACIILCMSREFLQVIFYSKCGFRMCHDGGEESKIYDAYISYSRKDEQFVFQEIVSKLEGEPYRYKLCVHFREFPIMQTIGETIYRSIEGSRRTIVVLSDNLLNNEWRNTEFQIAHQSALKNNAQNLIIIQKGYLDKRLYGPGLKLCLNSKVYLKSTDPWFLEKLYFAMPERPRIRRKRRSLKLRLDTSAVNTVSGVMQDDEGYETPVSVASFDPSKRFSENFSLHSVNLYEEIDTLPKKKMLL
;
A
#
# COMPACT_ATOMS: atom_id res chain seq x y z
N MET A 1 4.60 -58.96 40.81
CA MET A 1 4.63 -60.37 40.35
C MET A 1 5.18 -60.40 38.94
N MET A 2 5.95 -61.44 38.61
CA MET A 2 6.16 -62.08 37.29
C MET A 2 6.07 -61.23 36.00
N ASP A 3 7.02 -61.27 35.05
CA ASP A 3 8.28 -62.05 34.98
C ASP A 3 9.31 -61.41 34.02
N THR A 4 10.57 -61.84 34.14
CA THR A 4 11.63 -61.72 33.11
C THR A 4 11.95 -63.11 32.58
N PRO A 5 12.15 -63.28 31.26
CA PRO A 5 13.52 -63.32 30.71
C PRO A 5 13.63 -62.57 29.36
N THR A 6 14.68 -61.80 29.05
CA THR A 6 16.11 -62.10 28.86
C THR A 6 16.44 -63.20 27.83
N LEU A 7 17.26 -62.80 26.84
CA LEU A 7 18.22 -63.64 26.13
C LEU A 7 17.69 -64.73 25.16
N PHE A 8 17.68 -64.42 23.86
CA PHE A 8 18.28 -65.25 22.79
C PHE A 8 18.45 -64.39 21.53
N LEU A 9 19.36 -64.76 20.61
CA LEU A 9 19.86 -63.93 19.48
C LEU A 9 20.48 -62.59 19.93
N VAL A 10 21.67 -62.50 20.54
CA VAL A 10 22.84 -63.42 20.57
C VAL A 10 23.44 -63.71 19.18
N ILE A 11 24.46 -62.91 18.85
CA ILE A 11 25.73 -63.27 18.16
C ILE A 11 25.63 -63.90 16.74
N LEU A 12 26.48 -63.40 15.83
CA LEU A 12 26.55 -63.64 14.37
C LEU A 12 25.65 -62.70 13.55
N ALA A 13 26.17 -61.64 12.92
CA ALA A 13 27.57 -61.18 12.91
C ALA A 13 27.69 -59.67 12.66
N THR A 14 28.68 -59.06 13.32
CA THR A 14 29.76 -58.36 12.61
C THR A 14 31.02 -58.44 13.47
N ILE A 15 31.76 -59.53 13.33
CA ILE A 15 33.14 -59.61 13.81
C ILE A 15 33.98 -58.74 12.87
N LEU A 16 34.44 -57.60 13.37
CA LEU A 16 35.74 -57.05 12.99
C LEU A 16 36.35 -56.43 14.24
N SER A 17 37.57 -56.87 14.55
CA SER A 17 38.22 -56.73 15.85
C SER A 17 38.78 -55.33 16.12
N ALA A 18 38.76 -54.92 17.38
CA ALA A 18 39.48 -53.73 17.82
C ALA A 18 41.01 -53.93 17.74
N ALA A 19 41.69 -52.93 17.17
CA ALA A 19 43.13 -52.67 17.31
C ALA A 19 43.36 -51.15 17.26
N ASP A 20 44.52 -50.71 17.75
CA ASP A 20 45.10 -49.37 17.61
C ASP A 20 44.31 -48.14 18.12
N VAL A 21 44.30 -48.04 19.45
CA VAL A 21 45.07 -47.02 20.20
C VAL A 21 44.83 -45.52 19.89
N ASN A 22 44.32 -44.82 20.91
CA ASN A 22 44.54 -43.41 21.26
C ASN A 22 44.66 -42.35 20.14
N SER A 23 43.59 -41.60 19.91
CA SER A 23 43.70 -40.14 20.02
C SER A 23 42.43 -39.45 20.54
N GLN A 24 42.64 -38.53 21.48
CA GLN A 24 41.80 -37.39 21.90
C GLN A 24 40.29 -37.61 22.19
N ARG A 25 39.99 -37.77 23.49
CA ARG A 25 38.85 -37.10 24.14
C ARG A 25 39.05 -35.57 24.15
N GLN A 26 37.97 -34.86 24.51
CA GLN A 26 37.87 -33.42 24.84
C GLN A 26 37.72 -32.44 23.67
N LEU A 27 36.52 -31.83 23.57
CA LEU A 27 36.41 -30.37 23.49
C LEU A 27 35.05 -29.83 24.00
N THR A 28 34.80 -30.02 25.29
CA THR A 28 33.67 -29.38 25.99
C THR A 28 33.99 -27.93 26.37
N THR A 29 32.97 -27.06 26.32
CA THR A 29 32.96 -25.68 26.88
C THR A 29 34.06 -24.71 26.42
N TYR A 30 33.79 -23.97 25.33
CA TYR A 30 34.48 -22.71 25.02
C TYR A 30 33.73 -21.53 25.69
N PRO A 31 34.39 -20.70 26.52
CA PRO A 31 33.75 -19.60 27.25
C PRO A 31 33.60 -18.32 26.38
N CYS A 32 32.47 -18.18 25.70
CA CYS A 32 32.14 -16.96 24.96
C CYS A 32 31.69 -15.82 25.91
N PRO A 33 32.13 -14.56 25.75
CA PRO A 33 31.65 -13.43 26.57
C PRO A 33 30.16 -13.13 26.34
N LYS A 34 29.45 -12.68 27.38
CA LYS A 34 27.98 -12.45 27.35
C LYS A 34 27.48 -11.44 26.30
N GLU A 35 28.35 -10.55 25.84
CA GLU A 35 28.05 -9.49 24.85
C GLU A 35 28.47 -9.89 23.41
N CYS A 36 28.91 -11.14 23.23
CA CYS A 36 29.46 -11.65 21.98
C CYS A 36 28.85 -13.01 21.59
N ALA A 37 28.82 -13.28 20.29
CA ALA A 37 28.59 -14.61 19.73
C ALA A 37 29.92 -15.16 19.19
N CYS A 38 30.12 -16.47 19.32
CA CYS A 38 31.36 -17.14 18.94
C CYS A 38 31.06 -18.25 17.93
N TYR A 39 31.65 -18.17 16.73
CA TYR A 39 31.33 -19.01 15.58
C TYR A 39 32.52 -19.89 15.23
N LEU A 40 32.28 -21.19 15.06
CA LEU A 40 33.32 -22.16 14.72
C LEU A 40 33.50 -22.21 13.19
N ARG A 41 34.65 -21.76 12.72
CA ARG A 41 34.97 -21.42 11.32
C ARG A 41 35.66 -22.53 10.54
N ASN A 42 36.25 -23.51 11.22
CA ASN A 42 36.79 -24.72 10.59
C ASN A 42 36.71 -25.90 11.58
N SER A 43 35.93 -26.93 11.23
CA SER A 43 35.73 -28.15 12.05
C SER A 43 37.01 -28.95 12.25
N ASN A 44 37.91 -28.95 11.27
CA ASN A 44 39.10 -29.80 11.24
C ASN A 44 40.31 -29.16 11.93
N LYS A 45 40.21 -27.90 12.35
CA LYS A 45 41.25 -27.16 13.08
C LYS A 45 40.76 -26.43 14.33
N ILE A 46 39.46 -26.46 14.61
CA ILE A 46 38.81 -25.82 15.77
C ILE A 46 39.21 -24.34 15.86
N ILE A 47 38.89 -23.57 14.83
CA ILE A 47 39.13 -22.12 14.77
C ILE A 47 37.82 -21.38 15.08
N VAL A 48 37.87 -20.39 15.97
CA VAL A 48 36.71 -19.58 16.39
C VAL A 48 36.88 -18.12 15.95
N ASP A 49 35.81 -17.52 15.43
CA ASP A 49 35.67 -16.08 15.19
C ASP A 49 34.64 -15.50 16.18
N VAL A 50 34.91 -14.33 16.76
CA VAL A 50 34.10 -13.72 17.83
C VAL A 50 33.47 -12.41 17.36
N VAL A 51 32.14 -12.28 17.48
CA VAL A 51 31.37 -11.11 17.07
C VAL A 51 30.67 -10.50 18.28
N CYS A 52 31.13 -9.35 18.73
CA CYS A 52 30.61 -8.60 19.87
C CYS A 52 29.72 -7.43 19.40
N LYS A 53 28.52 -7.33 19.97
CA LYS A 53 27.58 -6.22 19.75
C LYS A 53 27.40 -5.47 21.08
N VAL A 54 28.31 -4.52 21.33
CA VAL A 54 28.36 -3.74 22.57
C VAL A 54 27.58 -2.44 22.40
N GLU A 55 26.98 -1.91 23.46
CA GLU A 55 26.28 -0.63 23.35
C GLU A 55 27.27 0.55 23.30
N VAL A 56 28.38 0.43 24.04
CA VAL A 56 29.51 1.36 24.11
C VAL A 56 30.78 0.53 24.32
N LEU A 57 31.86 0.80 23.57
CA LEU A 57 33.17 0.25 23.89
C LEU A 57 33.86 1.14 24.93
N ASN A 58 34.31 0.58 26.05
CA ASN A 58 35.04 1.30 27.12
C ASN A 58 35.83 0.34 28.02
N ALA A 59 36.46 0.85 29.09
CA ALA A 59 37.28 0.08 30.03
C ALA A 59 36.53 -1.00 30.85
N GLN A 60 35.20 -1.04 30.81
CA GLN A 60 34.37 -2.05 31.49
C GLN A 60 34.08 -3.26 30.58
N THR A 61 34.35 -3.17 29.26
CA THR A 61 34.17 -4.25 28.29
C THR A 61 35.23 -5.35 28.48
N LYS A 62 34.86 -6.46 29.14
CA LYS A 62 35.81 -7.52 29.55
C LYS A 62 36.04 -8.61 28.50
N PHE A 63 37.03 -8.42 27.64
CA PHE A 63 37.49 -9.46 26.69
C PHE A 63 38.33 -10.58 27.35
N SER A 64 38.73 -10.45 28.62
CA SER A 64 39.63 -11.36 29.35
C SER A 64 39.08 -12.78 29.60
N ILE A 65 37.86 -13.07 29.17
CA ILE A 65 37.19 -14.39 29.30
C ILE A 65 37.50 -15.28 28.07
N ILE A 66 37.90 -14.68 26.95
CA ILE A 66 38.14 -15.36 25.67
C ILE A 66 39.35 -16.31 25.78
N GLN A 67 39.14 -17.60 25.45
CA GLN A 67 40.24 -18.54 25.21
C GLN A 67 40.98 -18.16 23.93
N THR A 68 42.28 -17.90 24.03
CA THR A 68 43.06 -17.33 22.92
C THR A 68 43.74 -18.37 22.05
N ASN A 69 43.91 -19.60 22.52
CA ASN A 69 44.63 -20.68 21.82
C ASN A 69 43.96 -21.15 20.52
N ILE A 70 42.67 -20.84 20.31
CA ILE A 70 41.85 -21.33 19.18
C ILE A 70 41.05 -20.22 18.46
N THR A 71 41.38 -18.95 18.67
CA THR A 71 40.53 -17.82 18.25
C THR A 71 41.25 -16.86 17.31
N SER A 72 40.66 -16.59 16.14
CA SER A 72 41.30 -15.90 15.00
C SER A 72 40.89 -14.43 14.87
N ASN A 73 39.60 -14.11 14.77
CA ASN A 73 39.15 -12.73 14.54
C ASN A 73 38.21 -12.20 15.62
N LEU A 74 38.32 -10.90 15.92
CA LEU A 74 37.39 -10.15 16.76
C LEU A 74 36.67 -9.08 15.93
N TYR A 75 35.34 -9.15 15.91
CA TYR A 75 34.48 -8.14 15.32
C TYR A 75 33.74 -7.41 16.44
N ILE A 76 33.81 -6.08 16.46
CA ILE A 76 33.13 -5.22 17.43
C ILE A 76 32.23 -4.26 16.65
N THR A 77 30.94 -4.28 16.95
CA THR A 77 29.99 -3.24 16.48
C THR A 77 29.43 -2.51 17.67
N CYS A 78 29.51 -1.18 17.66
CA CYS A 78 28.88 -0.32 18.67
C CYS A 78 27.62 0.38 18.14
N ASN A 79 26.94 1.11 19.03
CA ASN A 79 25.92 2.07 18.64
C ASN A 79 26.57 3.37 18.14
N SER A 80 26.33 3.74 16.87
CA SER A 80 26.85 4.95 16.21
C SER A 80 26.41 6.27 16.84
N THR A 81 25.47 6.26 17.79
CA THR A 81 25.03 7.47 18.51
C THR A 81 25.66 7.64 19.89
N LYS A 82 26.45 6.67 20.39
CA LYS A 82 27.05 6.74 21.74
C LYS A 82 28.57 6.93 21.69
N PRO A 83 29.12 7.91 22.45
CA PRO A 83 30.56 8.12 22.51
C PRO A 83 31.23 6.90 23.15
N SER A 84 32.21 6.34 22.45
CA SER A 84 33.00 5.19 22.89
C SER A 84 34.44 5.63 23.22
N SER A 85 35.18 4.81 23.95
CA SER A 85 36.60 5.02 24.21
C SER A 85 37.38 3.72 24.06
N LEU A 86 38.57 3.80 23.46
CA LEU A 86 39.49 2.68 23.31
C LEU A 86 40.66 2.87 24.30
N PRO A 87 40.57 2.34 25.53
CA PRO A 87 41.63 2.50 26.52
C PRO A 87 42.85 1.63 26.21
N ASP A 88 44.01 2.03 26.74
CA ASP A 88 45.24 1.24 26.68
C ASP A 88 45.03 -0.17 27.27
N ASN A 89 45.73 -1.16 26.70
CA ASN A 89 45.78 -2.54 27.16
C ASN A 89 44.44 -3.30 27.17
N ILE A 90 43.36 -2.78 26.57
CA ILE A 90 42.05 -3.46 26.51
C ILE A 90 42.10 -4.87 25.88
N PHE A 91 43.08 -5.12 25.00
CA PHE A 91 43.32 -6.40 24.33
C PHE A 91 44.51 -7.20 24.88
N ILE A 92 45.09 -6.83 26.04
CA ILE A 92 46.40 -7.36 26.52
C ILE A 92 46.46 -8.89 26.71
N GLY A 93 45.31 -9.55 26.91
CA GLY A 93 45.23 -11.02 26.99
C GLY A 93 45.25 -11.73 25.63
N LEU A 94 44.86 -11.07 24.54
CA LEU A 94 44.34 -11.67 23.30
C LEU A 94 45.43 -12.14 22.29
N ARG A 95 46.48 -12.82 22.77
CA ARG A 95 47.77 -13.01 22.07
C ARG A 95 47.73 -13.59 20.65
N SER A 96 46.78 -14.47 20.34
CA SER A 96 46.72 -15.22 19.07
C SER A 96 45.83 -14.59 17.99
N PHE A 97 45.13 -13.50 18.27
CA PHE A 97 44.20 -12.90 17.32
C PHE A 97 44.92 -12.38 16.08
N THR A 98 44.45 -12.79 14.90
CA THR A 98 44.97 -12.42 13.59
C THR A 98 44.28 -11.20 13.00
N GLY A 99 43.04 -10.88 13.40
CA GLY A 99 42.30 -9.74 12.90
C GLY A 99 41.40 -9.08 13.94
N ILE A 100 41.38 -7.75 13.96
CA ILE A 100 40.39 -6.96 14.71
C ILE A 100 39.65 -6.01 13.76
N ARG A 101 38.32 -6.00 13.85
CA ARG A 101 37.45 -5.05 13.15
C ARG A 101 36.55 -4.31 14.12
N ILE A 102 36.50 -2.99 14.04
CA ILE A 102 35.68 -2.12 14.90
C ILE A 102 34.82 -1.22 14.01
N ARG A 103 33.49 -1.29 14.17
CA ARG A 103 32.52 -0.55 13.34
C ARG A 103 31.53 0.26 14.18
N ASN A 104 31.17 1.45 13.68
CA ASN A 104 30.14 2.31 14.27
C ASN A 104 30.42 2.68 15.75
N CYS A 105 31.70 2.65 16.15
CA CYS A 105 32.16 2.97 17.49
C CYS A 105 32.75 4.39 17.48
N GLN A 106 32.01 5.35 18.05
CA GLN A 106 32.38 6.76 18.04
C GLN A 106 33.46 7.07 19.10
N PHE A 107 34.67 6.53 18.91
CA PHE A 107 35.87 6.87 19.68
C PHE A 107 36.77 7.79 18.86
N ARG A 108 37.34 8.81 19.53
CA ARG A 108 38.14 9.87 18.88
C ARG A 108 39.65 9.63 18.89
N TYR A 109 40.13 8.65 19.66
CA TYR A 109 41.56 8.47 19.91
C TYR A 109 41.95 7.00 20.05
N ILE A 110 43.08 6.62 19.43
CA ILE A 110 43.78 5.36 19.68
C ILE A 110 45.07 5.66 20.46
N PRO A 111 45.15 5.29 21.76
CA PRO A 111 46.34 5.47 22.57
C PRO A 111 47.45 4.45 22.22
N ARG A 112 48.66 4.71 22.72
CA ARG A 112 49.91 4.01 22.34
C ARG A 112 49.86 2.49 22.53
N ASN A 113 49.16 2.00 23.54
CA ASN A 113 49.10 0.59 23.93
C ASN A 113 47.69 0.00 23.72
N ALA A 114 46.84 0.62 22.90
CA ALA A 114 45.52 0.08 22.57
C ALA A 114 45.59 -1.37 22.04
N PHE A 115 46.54 -1.64 21.15
CA PHE A 115 46.78 -2.96 20.56
C PHE A 115 47.87 -3.79 21.29
N ALA A 116 48.29 -3.38 22.49
CA ALA A 116 49.26 -4.14 23.26
C ALA A 116 48.74 -5.55 23.59
N GLY A 117 49.63 -6.54 23.55
CA GLY A 117 49.31 -7.95 23.74
C GLY A 117 48.83 -8.71 22.50
N LEU A 118 48.45 -8.04 21.41
CA LEU A 118 48.00 -8.65 20.15
C LEU A 118 49.18 -9.13 19.28
N THR A 119 49.99 -10.04 19.80
CA THR A 119 51.27 -10.46 19.20
C THR A 119 51.15 -11.14 17.83
N ALA A 120 49.99 -11.66 17.45
CA ALA A 120 49.75 -12.35 16.17
C ALA A 120 49.00 -11.51 15.12
N LEU A 121 48.76 -10.22 15.37
CA LEU A 121 47.83 -9.39 14.58
C LEU A 121 48.33 -9.14 13.14
N GLN A 122 47.48 -9.46 12.17
CA GLN A 122 47.72 -9.30 10.73
C GLN A 122 46.77 -8.28 10.07
N GLU A 123 45.59 -8.03 10.66
CA GLU A 123 44.62 -7.04 10.16
C GLU A 123 44.05 -6.14 11.26
N VAL A 124 44.00 -4.83 10.98
CA VAL A 124 43.19 -3.85 11.71
C VAL A 124 42.23 -3.18 10.73
N SER A 125 40.94 -3.24 11.04
CA SER A 125 39.86 -2.57 10.31
C SER A 125 39.09 -1.65 11.25
N ILE A 126 38.96 -0.36 10.91
CA ILE A 126 38.16 0.63 11.64
C ILE A 126 37.22 1.31 10.64
N GLU A 127 35.95 1.45 11.01
CA GLU A 127 34.89 1.94 10.12
C GLU A 127 33.91 2.81 10.91
N ASN A 128 33.63 4.03 10.43
CA ASN A 128 32.70 4.97 11.08
C ASN A 128 33.06 5.28 12.55
N ALA A 129 34.27 5.82 12.74
CA ALA A 129 34.73 6.44 13.98
C ALA A 129 34.63 7.97 13.91
N ASP A 130 34.60 8.65 15.05
CA ASP A 130 34.42 10.10 15.13
C ASP A 130 35.79 10.81 15.12
N SER A 131 36.09 11.58 14.07
CA SER A 131 37.20 12.55 14.02
C SER A 131 38.56 11.96 14.47
N LEU A 132 38.89 10.76 13.99
CA LEU A 132 39.84 9.85 14.62
C LEU A 132 41.28 10.38 14.62
N GLN A 133 41.93 10.32 15.79
CA GLN A 133 43.35 10.57 15.98
C GLN A 133 44.07 9.30 16.46
N ILE A 134 45.28 9.04 15.97
CA ILE A 134 46.02 7.81 16.24
C ILE A 134 47.42 8.15 16.75
N HIS A 135 47.78 7.66 17.93
CA HIS A 135 49.12 7.88 18.50
C HIS A 135 50.22 7.32 17.58
N THR A 136 51.34 8.04 17.44
CA THR A 136 52.43 7.74 16.48
C THR A 136 52.99 6.32 16.54
N ASP A 137 52.95 5.73 17.74
CA ASP A 137 53.48 4.40 18.03
C ASP A 137 52.37 3.37 18.38
N ALA A 138 51.10 3.64 18.08
CA ALA A 138 49.97 2.73 18.37
C ALA A 138 50.13 1.33 17.73
N PHE A 139 50.81 1.25 16.58
CA PHE A 139 51.12 -0.01 15.88
C PHE A 139 52.54 -0.54 16.15
N ALA A 140 53.31 0.05 17.07
CA ALA A 140 54.70 -0.35 17.32
C ALA A 140 54.83 -1.79 17.87
N ASN A 141 53.79 -2.29 18.54
CA ASN A 141 53.75 -3.63 19.13
C ASN A 141 53.12 -4.70 18.22
N THR A 142 52.81 -4.38 16.95
CA THR A 142 52.13 -5.28 16.00
C THR A 142 53.00 -5.57 14.76
N PRO A 143 54.12 -6.31 14.89
CA PRO A 143 55.11 -6.46 13.81
C PRO A 143 54.64 -7.31 12.62
N TYR A 144 53.60 -8.12 12.79
CA TYR A 144 53.04 -8.99 11.74
C TYR A 144 51.88 -8.35 10.95
N LEU A 145 51.60 -7.07 11.17
CA LEU A 145 50.46 -6.36 10.58
C LEU A 145 50.63 -6.22 9.04
N ARG A 146 49.74 -6.88 8.28
CA ARG A 146 49.73 -6.92 6.81
C ARG A 146 48.68 -6.00 6.19
N ARG A 147 47.60 -5.72 6.91
CA ARG A 147 46.44 -4.97 6.40
C ARG A 147 45.98 -3.92 7.40
N ILE A 148 45.94 -2.66 6.95
CA ILE A 148 45.30 -1.55 7.66
C ILE A 148 44.16 -1.02 6.79
N SER A 149 42.97 -0.91 7.37
CA SER A 149 41.80 -0.28 6.75
C SER A 149 41.17 0.66 7.76
N ILE A 150 41.13 1.97 7.50
CA ILE A 150 40.52 2.97 8.38
C ILE A 150 39.63 3.84 7.50
N VAL A 151 38.32 3.60 7.56
CA VAL A 151 37.37 4.08 6.54
C VAL A 151 36.27 4.93 7.18
N HIS A 152 35.85 6.01 6.50
CA HIS A 152 34.79 6.93 6.99
C HIS A 152 35.01 7.38 8.44
N SER A 153 36.25 7.72 8.82
CA SER A 153 36.66 7.88 10.23
C SER A 153 37.20 9.26 10.59
N GLY A 154 37.16 10.23 9.67
CA GLY A 154 37.62 11.60 9.91
C GLY A 154 39.12 11.76 10.17
N LEU A 155 39.92 10.77 9.77
CA LEU A 155 41.37 10.72 10.01
C LEU A 155 42.07 11.81 9.20
N ARG A 156 42.82 12.71 9.86
CA ARG A 156 43.66 13.71 9.17
C ARG A 156 45.07 13.23 8.89
N GLN A 157 45.65 12.48 9.84
CA GLN A 157 47.02 11.97 9.74
C GLN A 157 47.11 10.58 10.37
N LEU A 158 47.75 9.65 9.67
CA LEU A 158 48.09 8.33 10.20
C LEU A 158 49.45 8.33 10.90
N ALA A 159 49.59 7.47 11.90
CA ALA A 159 50.88 7.10 12.48
C ALA A 159 51.90 6.65 11.40
N LYS A 160 53.21 6.75 11.69
CA LYS A 160 54.29 6.46 10.72
C LYS A 160 54.44 4.94 10.47
N ILE A 161 53.55 4.40 9.66
CA ILE A 161 53.41 2.97 9.34
C ILE A 161 54.59 2.37 8.57
N CYS A 162 55.51 3.18 8.03
CA CYS A 162 56.75 2.68 7.38
C CYS A 162 57.67 1.85 8.31
N ARG A 163 57.41 1.85 9.63
CA ARG A 163 58.06 0.96 10.61
C ARG A 163 57.54 -0.49 10.56
N LEU A 164 56.38 -0.74 9.94
CA LEU A 164 55.79 -2.07 9.79
C LEU A 164 56.44 -2.80 8.60
N PRO A 165 57.23 -3.87 8.82
CA PRO A 165 58.12 -4.40 7.80
C PRO A 165 57.41 -5.23 6.72
N ILE A 166 56.17 -5.67 6.95
CA ILE A 166 55.43 -6.57 6.04
C ILE A 166 54.02 -6.08 5.69
N LEU A 167 53.74 -4.78 5.79
CA LEU A 167 52.43 -4.22 5.40
C LEU A 167 52.21 -4.38 3.88
N GLN A 168 51.08 -4.98 3.48
CA GLN A 168 50.72 -5.32 2.10
C GLN A 168 49.56 -4.49 1.54
N PHE A 169 48.64 -4.06 2.40
CA PHE A 169 47.44 -3.33 2.02
C PHE A 169 47.18 -2.17 2.98
N LEU A 170 46.97 -0.98 2.41
CA LEU A 170 46.51 0.22 3.10
C LEU A 170 45.25 0.77 2.43
N ASN A 171 44.20 0.98 3.20
CA ASN A 171 43.00 1.70 2.77
C ASN A 171 42.64 2.78 3.79
N LEU A 172 42.56 4.04 3.33
CA LEU A 172 42.14 5.20 4.10
C LEU A 172 40.97 5.96 3.43
N THR A 173 40.07 5.26 2.73
CA THR A 173 38.90 5.88 2.05
C THR A 173 37.98 6.66 2.99
N GLY A 174 37.52 7.84 2.58
CA GLY A 174 36.52 8.61 3.32
C GLY A 174 37.10 9.29 4.56
N ASN A 175 38.23 9.99 4.40
CA ASN A 175 38.92 10.66 5.50
C ASN A 175 39.34 12.09 5.09
N ASN A 176 40.08 12.79 5.95
CA ASN A 176 40.43 14.20 5.80
C ASN A 176 41.95 14.39 5.59
N ILE A 177 42.56 13.51 4.80
CA ILE A 177 43.98 13.56 4.42
C ILE A 177 44.14 14.60 3.31
N ALA A 178 44.92 15.65 3.54
CA ALA A 178 45.12 16.76 2.60
C ALA A 178 46.44 16.65 1.81
N GLU A 179 47.42 15.93 2.36
CA GLU A 179 48.69 15.58 1.70
C GLU A 179 48.95 14.07 1.73
N LEU A 180 49.58 13.54 0.68
CA LEU A 180 50.11 12.17 0.65
C LEU A 180 51.07 11.89 1.81
N ASN A 181 51.71 12.93 2.34
CA ASN A 181 52.62 12.89 3.49
C ASN A 181 51.92 12.48 4.79
N GLU A 182 50.64 12.82 4.94
CA GLU A 182 49.83 12.55 6.15
C GLU A 182 49.30 11.10 6.19
N SER A 183 49.37 10.36 5.07
CA SER A 183 48.99 8.93 4.98
C SER A 183 49.85 7.98 5.83
N GLY A 184 50.90 8.48 6.49
CA GLY A 184 51.83 7.68 7.30
C GLY A 184 52.89 6.91 6.49
N ILE A 185 52.82 6.96 5.15
CA ILE A 185 53.77 6.34 4.21
C ILE A 185 55.11 7.10 4.20
N ALA A 186 55.07 8.43 4.12
CA ALA A 186 56.25 9.27 3.95
C ALA A 186 57.14 9.24 5.21
N CYS A 187 58.42 8.89 5.05
CA CYS A 187 59.31 8.64 6.20
C CYS A 187 60.70 9.29 6.12
N PRO A 188 61.17 9.95 7.21
CA PRO A 188 62.40 10.75 7.21
C PRO A 188 63.67 9.91 7.14
N GLU A 189 63.66 8.68 7.65
CA GLU A 189 64.82 7.77 7.68
C GLU A 189 65.12 7.10 6.32
N ARG A 190 64.51 7.56 5.21
CA ARG A 190 64.59 6.95 3.87
C ARG A 190 64.22 5.45 3.82
N ARG A 191 63.45 4.96 4.79
CA ARG A 191 62.91 3.58 4.80
C ARG A 191 61.88 3.40 3.68
N VAL A 192 61.82 2.18 3.12
CA VAL A 192 60.99 1.83 1.96
C VAL A 192 60.09 0.65 2.29
N MET A 193 58.79 0.79 2.06
CA MET A 193 57.74 -0.20 2.36
C MET A 193 57.67 -1.26 1.26
N LYS A 194 58.72 -2.09 1.15
CA LYS A 194 58.94 -3.05 0.05
C LYS A 194 57.82 -4.07 -0.19
N TYR A 195 56.91 -4.28 0.76
CA TYR A 195 55.84 -5.28 0.67
C TYR A 195 54.46 -4.68 0.38
N LEU A 196 54.33 -3.35 0.30
CA LEU A 196 53.04 -2.68 0.07
C LEU A 196 52.64 -2.82 -1.40
N ILE A 197 51.47 -3.40 -1.65
CA ILE A 197 50.96 -3.73 -3.00
C ILE A 197 49.73 -2.88 -3.33
N HIS A 198 48.87 -2.61 -2.36
CA HIS A 198 47.64 -1.84 -2.54
C HIS A 198 47.62 -0.61 -1.63
N VAL A 199 47.38 0.56 -2.23
CA VAL A 199 47.22 1.85 -1.56
C VAL A 199 45.94 2.49 -2.08
N ILE A 200 44.94 2.57 -1.21
CA ILE A 200 43.64 3.19 -1.49
C ILE A 200 43.50 4.44 -0.61
N LEU A 201 43.47 5.60 -1.26
CA LEU A 201 43.37 6.93 -0.67
C LEU A 201 42.21 7.73 -1.30
N ALA A 202 41.23 7.03 -1.86
CA ALA A 202 40.05 7.65 -2.47
C ALA A 202 39.21 8.43 -1.44
N GLU A 203 38.36 9.35 -1.87
CA GLU A 203 37.45 10.12 -0.99
C GLU A 203 38.21 10.81 0.17
N ASN A 204 39.16 11.67 -0.20
CA ASN A 204 40.01 12.44 0.72
C ASN A 204 40.20 13.88 0.18
N GLU A 205 41.02 14.70 0.86
CA GLU A 205 41.23 16.12 0.53
C GLU A 205 42.54 16.37 -0.24
N ILE A 206 43.16 15.35 -0.85
CA ILE A 206 44.53 15.42 -1.40
C ILE A 206 44.59 16.38 -2.60
N LYS A 207 45.54 17.34 -2.58
CA LYS A 207 45.59 18.45 -3.57
C LYS A 207 46.66 18.32 -4.66
N GLN A 208 47.70 17.52 -4.43
CA GLN A 208 48.81 17.33 -5.36
C GLN A 208 49.46 15.95 -5.17
N VAL A 209 49.99 15.38 -6.26
CA VAL A 209 50.86 14.20 -6.20
C VAL A 209 52.33 14.62 -6.36
N GLU A 210 53.15 14.35 -5.34
CA GLU A 210 54.58 14.70 -5.32
C GLU A 210 55.49 13.71 -6.07
N SER A 211 56.58 14.24 -6.63
CA SER A 211 57.70 13.49 -7.25
C SER A 211 58.49 12.61 -6.26
N THR A 212 58.26 12.79 -4.96
CA THR A 212 58.91 12.07 -3.85
C THR A 212 58.17 10.78 -3.46
N PHE A 213 56.83 10.77 -3.59
CA PHE A 213 55.94 9.80 -2.94
C PHE A 213 56.24 8.34 -3.33
N GLY A 214 56.37 8.07 -4.63
CA GLY A 214 56.61 6.71 -5.14
C GLY A 214 57.88 6.04 -4.60
N ARG A 215 58.88 6.82 -4.15
CA ARG A 215 60.15 6.31 -3.61
C ARG A 215 59.97 5.49 -2.33
N TYR A 216 58.89 5.74 -1.58
CA TYR A 216 58.58 5.01 -0.34
C TYR A 216 57.92 3.65 -0.59
N ILE A 217 57.34 3.43 -1.78
CA ILE A 217 56.37 2.35 -2.05
C ILE A 217 56.55 1.69 -3.45
N PRO A 218 57.78 1.30 -3.87
CA PRO A 218 58.10 0.97 -5.27
C PRO A 218 57.45 -0.31 -5.83
N ASN A 219 56.85 -1.14 -4.98
CA ASN A 219 56.20 -2.40 -5.37
C ASN A 219 54.66 -2.31 -5.39
N VAL A 220 54.09 -1.11 -5.23
CA VAL A 220 52.64 -0.90 -5.33
C VAL A 220 52.15 -1.23 -6.74
N TRP A 221 51.14 -2.09 -6.79
CA TRP A 221 50.43 -2.50 -7.99
C TRP A 221 49.13 -1.71 -8.17
N GLN A 222 48.43 -1.37 -7.07
CA GLN A 222 47.22 -0.57 -7.09
C GLN A 222 47.39 0.73 -6.30
N LEU A 223 47.22 1.86 -6.98
CA LEU A 223 47.12 3.18 -6.40
C LEU A 223 45.78 3.81 -6.82
N SER A 224 44.87 4.00 -5.86
CA SER A 224 43.61 4.73 -6.07
C SER A 224 43.63 6.04 -5.27
N LEU A 225 43.38 7.13 -5.99
CA LEU A 225 43.41 8.53 -5.58
C LEU A 225 42.15 9.26 -6.10
N SER A 226 41.09 8.52 -6.43
CA SER A 226 39.84 9.08 -6.95
C SER A 226 39.04 9.84 -5.88
N ASN A 227 38.11 10.69 -6.30
CA ASN A 227 37.28 11.52 -5.40
C ASN A 227 38.16 12.33 -4.43
N ASN A 228 39.13 13.07 -4.98
CA ASN A 228 40.05 13.92 -4.25
C ASN A 228 40.07 15.34 -4.85
N LEU A 229 40.96 16.22 -4.38
CA LEU A 229 41.09 17.61 -4.81
C LEU A 229 42.34 17.83 -5.69
N ILE A 230 42.82 16.79 -6.38
CA ILE A 230 44.14 16.82 -7.05
C ILE A 230 44.07 17.75 -8.26
N GLY A 231 44.63 18.96 -8.11
CA GLY A 231 44.74 19.94 -9.19
C GLY A 231 46.01 19.82 -10.02
N SER A 232 47.02 19.06 -9.56
CA SER A 232 48.26 18.84 -10.29
C SER A 232 49.02 17.58 -9.87
N ILE A 233 49.83 17.06 -10.79
CA ILE A 233 50.77 15.96 -10.58
C ILE A 233 52.17 16.49 -10.92
N GLN A 234 53.15 16.26 -10.06
CA GLN A 234 54.54 16.65 -10.35
C GLN A 234 55.17 15.72 -11.40
N ALA A 235 56.04 16.27 -12.24
CA ALA A 235 56.79 15.47 -13.21
C ALA A 235 57.59 14.37 -12.49
N GLY A 236 57.48 13.13 -12.99
CA GLY A 236 58.14 11.96 -12.40
C GLY A 236 57.48 11.36 -11.15
N ALA A 237 56.27 11.80 -10.76
CA ALA A 237 55.52 11.25 -9.61
C ALA A 237 55.43 9.70 -9.60
N PHE A 238 55.28 9.08 -10.78
CA PHE A 238 55.11 7.64 -10.93
C PHE A 238 56.36 6.92 -11.45
N ASP A 239 57.48 7.63 -11.70
CA ASP A 239 58.76 7.07 -12.17
C ASP A 239 59.29 5.97 -11.24
N SER A 240 58.99 6.05 -9.94
CA SER A 240 59.43 5.12 -8.91
C SER A 240 58.48 3.93 -8.69
N LEU A 241 57.42 3.77 -9.49
CA LEU A 241 56.39 2.73 -9.36
C LEU A 241 56.37 1.73 -10.54
N PRO A 242 57.46 1.00 -10.83
CA PRO A 242 57.54 0.11 -11.99
C PRO A 242 56.58 -1.09 -11.94
N ARG A 243 55.97 -1.38 -10.78
CA ARG A 243 54.98 -2.45 -10.59
C ARG A 243 53.53 -2.00 -10.72
N LEU A 244 53.27 -0.71 -10.95
CA LEU A 244 51.93 -0.15 -11.02
C LEU A 244 51.12 -0.77 -12.16
N GLY A 245 50.01 -1.42 -11.81
CA GLY A 245 49.06 -2.07 -12.72
C GLY A 245 47.67 -1.43 -12.72
N TRP A 246 47.32 -0.70 -11.67
CA TRP A 246 46.06 0.04 -11.53
C TRP A 246 46.37 1.43 -11.00
N LEU A 247 46.09 2.46 -11.79
CA LEU A 247 46.15 3.86 -11.39
C LEU A 247 44.79 4.51 -11.61
N ASP A 248 44.20 5.03 -10.54
CA ASP A 248 42.88 5.65 -10.57
C ASP A 248 42.94 7.05 -9.96
N LEU A 249 42.64 8.06 -10.79
CA LEU A 249 42.62 9.50 -10.52
C LEU A 249 41.22 10.10 -10.84
N THR A 250 40.21 9.25 -10.99
CA THR A 250 38.84 9.62 -11.39
C THR A 250 38.21 10.62 -10.39
N ASN A 251 37.47 11.61 -10.85
CA ASN A 251 36.82 12.65 -10.03
C ASN A 251 37.83 13.43 -9.16
N ASN A 252 38.58 14.31 -9.83
CA ASN A 252 39.59 15.18 -9.24
C ASN A 252 39.48 16.60 -9.85
N SER A 253 40.56 17.38 -9.91
CA SER A 253 40.57 18.73 -10.52
C SER A 253 41.73 18.89 -11.51
N LEU A 254 42.13 17.80 -12.17
CA LEU A 254 43.22 17.80 -13.14
C LEU A 254 42.81 18.55 -14.40
N SER A 255 43.50 19.64 -14.68
CA SER A 255 43.33 20.47 -15.90
C SER A 255 44.36 20.15 -17.00
N ARG A 256 45.35 19.30 -16.69
CA ARG A 256 46.39 18.82 -17.62
C ARG A 256 47.22 17.72 -16.96
N LEU A 257 47.87 16.90 -17.78
CA LEU A 257 48.80 15.86 -17.35
C LEU A 257 50.25 16.23 -17.69
N PRO A 258 51.27 15.81 -16.89
CA PRO A 258 52.67 15.99 -17.26
C PRO A 258 53.10 15.07 -18.41
N ASN A 259 53.96 15.57 -19.30
CA ASN A 259 54.60 14.77 -20.35
C ASN A 259 55.35 13.57 -19.74
N GLU A 260 55.32 12.43 -20.43
CA GLU A 260 56.00 11.19 -20.05
C GLU A 260 55.68 10.62 -18.65
N MET A 261 54.60 11.06 -17.99
CA MET A 261 54.28 10.68 -16.60
C MET A 261 54.08 9.17 -16.36
N LEU A 262 53.89 8.37 -17.41
CA LEU A 262 53.71 6.91 -17.36
C LEU A 262 54.91 6.11 -17.91
N LYS A 263 56.04 6.76 -18.26
CA LYS A 263 57.14 6.14 -19.03
C LYS A 263 57.76 4.88 -18.39
N ASN A 264 57.73 4.78 -17.06
CA ASN A 264 58.27 3.65 -16.30
C ASN A 264 57.20 2.62 -15.90
N ASN A 265 55.92 2.85 -16.24
CA ASN A 265 54.77 2.11 -15.71
C ASN A 265 54.24 1.09 -16.73
N SER A 266 55.11 0.36 -17.42
CA SER A 266 54.77 -0.59 -18.49
C SER A 266 53.99 -1.84 -18.05
N ASN A 267 53.64 -1.95 -16.77
CA ASN A 267 52.73 -2.96 -16.24
C ASN A 267 51.28 -2.46 -16.09
N LEU A 268 50.99 -1.20 -16.45
CA LEU A 268 49.69 -0.56 -16.24
C LEU A 268 48.58 -1.21 -17.08
N LYS A 269 47.55 -1.75 -16.41
CA LYS A 269 46.38 -2.41 -16.99
C LYS A 269 45.13 -1.54 -16.93
N LEU A 270 44.94 -0.77 -15.86
CA LEU A 270 43.84 0.18 -15.73
C LEU A 270 44.38 1.58 -15.48
N PHE A 271 43.84 2.55 -16.22
CA PHE A 271 44.05 3.97 -16.00
C PHE A 271 42.70 4.72 -15.97
N GLY A 272 42.31 5.20 -14.79
CA GLY A 272 41.10 5.99 -14.58
C GLY A 272 41.42 7.47 -14.46
N LEU A 273 40.82 8.29 -15.31
CA LEU A 273 40.98 9.74 -15.38
C LEU A 273 39.65 10.51 -15.46
N GLY A 274 38.51 9.82 -15.57
CA GLY A 274 37.21 10.46 -15.82
C GLY A 274 36.81 11.49 -14.76
N ASN A 275 35.92 12.44 -15.11
CA ASN A 275 35.53 13.60 -14.29
C ASN A 275 36.76 14.45 -13.91
N ASN A 276 37.50 14.91 -14.93
CA ASN A 276 38.63 15.83 -14.82
C ASN A 276 38.71 16.68 -16.11
N PRO A 277 38.66 18.03 -16.06
CA PRO A 277 38.58 18.88 -17.25
C PRO A 277 39.93 19.00 -17.98
N LEU A 278 40.34 17.93 -18.68
CA LEU A 278 41.65 17.79 -19.31
C LEU A 278 41.74 18.45 -20.69
N GLY A 279 40.68 18.37 -21.50
CA GLY A 279 40.60 18.90 -22.87
C GLY A 279 41.45 18.15 -23.91
N THR A 280 42.75 17.97 -23.65
CA THR A 280 43.69 17.21 -24.48
C THR A 280 44.69 16.43 -23.65
N LEU A 281 45.11 15.25 -24.12
CA LEU A 281 46.19 14.46 -23.52
C LEU A 281 47.55 14.87 -24.11
N PRO A 282 48.66 14.81 -23.35
CA PRO A 282 50.00 15.05 -23.89
C PRO A 282 50.40 14.00 -24.94
N ASN A 283 50.98 14.43 -26.05
CA ASN A 283 51.41 13.56 -27.15
C ASN A 283 52.40 12.48 -26.66
N GLY A 284 52.14 11.22 -27.01
CA GLY A 284 52.92 10.05 -26.64
C GLY A 284 52.75 9.58 -25.20
N LEU A 285 51.70 10.00 -24.48
CA LEU A 285 51.44 9.62 -23.08
C LEU A 285 51.41 8.09 -22.90
N PHE A 286 50.80 7.38 -23.84
CA PHE A 286 50.62 5.91 -23.76
C PHE A 286 51.71 5.10 -24.48
N ARG A 287 52.77 5.75 -24.97
CA ARG A 287 53.86 5.13 -25.76
C ARG A 287 54.51 3.91 -25.09
N PHE A 288 54.51 3.86 -23.75
CA PHE A 288 55.16 2.81 -22.95
C PHE A 288 54.17 1.91 -22.18
N THR A 289 52.86 2.12 -22.34
CA THR A 289 51.80 1.41 -21.60
C THR A 289 50.92 0.56 -22.51
N SER A 290 51.51 -0.16 -23.46
CA SER A 290 50.79 -1.06 -24.38
C SER A 290 50.15 -2.29 -23.70
N SER A 291 50.37 -2.48 -22.40
CA SER A 291 49.72 -3.44 -21.52
C SER A 291 48.33 -3.00 -21.01
N LEU A 292 47.89 -1.78 -21.34
CA LEU A 292 46.61 -1.23 -20.89
C LEU A 292 45.42 -2.04 -21.43
N GLN A 293 44.49 -2.35 -20.53
CA GLN A 293 43.27 -3.14 -20.76
C GLN A 293 42.00 -2.30 -20.53
N VAL A 294 42.03 -1.33 -19.60
CA VAL A 294 40.91 -0.44 -19.29
C VAL A 294 41.39 1.02 -19.27
N LEU A 295 40.72 1.88 -20.04
CA LEU A 295 40.97 3.32 -20.08
C LEU A 295 39.66 4.10 -19.85
N GLY A 296 39.59 4.79 -18.70
CA GLY A 296 38.42 5.57 -18.29
C GLY A 296 38.64 7.07 -18.48
N LEU A 297 37.99 7.67 -19.48
CA LEU A 297 38.08 9.09 -19.86
C LEU A 297 36.69 9.77 -19.93
N ILE A 298 35.69 9.21 -19.22
CA ILE A 298 34.33 9.79 -19.15
C ILE A 298 34.38 11.19 -18.55
N ASP A 299 33.72 12.19 -19.13
CA ASP A 299 33.62 13.55 -18.57
C ASP A 299 35.02 14.22 -18.43
N THR A 300 35.75 14.37 -19.55
CA THR A 300 37.12 14.93 -19.54
C THR A 300 37.38 16.08 -20.53
N ASP A 301 36.32 16.65 -21.12
CA ASP A 301 36.36 17.68 -22.17
C ASP A 301 37.12 17.27 -23.45
N ILE A 302 37.42 15.98 -23.62
CA ILE A 302 38.32 15.48 -24.67
C ILE A 302 37.67 15.56 -26.06
N ASN A 303 38.43 16.05 -27.03
CA ASN A 303 38.02 16.14 -28.43
C ASN A 303 38.38 14.88 -29.25
N GLY A 304 38.18 14.94 -30.57
CA GLY A 304 38.52 13.85 -31.49
C GLY A 304 40.02 13.55 -31.69
N ASP A 305 40.95 14.31 -31.11
CA ASP A 305 42.39 14.07 -31.28
C ASP A 305 42.89 12.86 -30.46
N ILE A 306 42.09 12.42 -29.47
CA ILE A 306 42.34 11.23 -28.64
C ILE A 306 42.69 9.98 -29.44
N TRP A 307 42.12 9.81 -30.64
CA TRP A 307 42.37 8.65 -31.50
C TRP A 307 43.87 8.48 -31.82
N GLN A 308 44.66 9.56 -31.89
CA GLN A 308 46.10 9.47 -32.15
C GLN A 308 46.86 8.77 -31.00
N GLU A 309 46.50 9.06 -29.75
CA GLU A 309 47.13 8.44 -28.57
C GLU A 309 46.73 6.98 -28.36
N LEU A 310 45.56 6.57 -28.87
CA LEU A 310 45.05 5.20 -28.74
C LEU A 310 45.70 4.20 -29.72
N GLN A 311 46.41 4.67 -30.76
CA GLN A 311 46.86 3.86 -31.91
C GLN A 311 47.69 2.60 -31.55
N ASN A 312 48.36 2.59 -30.39
CA ASN A 312 49.24 1.50 -29.96
C ASN A 312 48.64 0.61 -28.83
N LEU A 313 47.42 0.89 -28.37
CA LEU A 313 46.78 0.21 -27.23
C LEU A 313 46.08 -1.09 -27.63
N ASN A 314 46.76 -1.96 -28.37
CA ASN A 314 46.17 -3.17 -28.98
C ASN A 314 45.55 -4.16 -27.97
N ASN A 315 45.95 -4.12 -26.70
CA ASN A 315 45.44 -4.97 -25.61
C ASN A 315 44.18 -4.41 -24.91
N LEU A 316 43.69 -3.24 -25.34
CA LEU A 316 42.57 -2.56 -24.69
C LEU A 316 41.27 -3.38 -24.84
N THR A 317 40.67 -3.75 -23.71
CA THR A 317 39.40 -4.48 -23.62
C THR A 317 38.21 -3.56 -23.33
N GLU A 318 38.45 -2.42 -22.67
CA GLU A 318 37.41 -1.46 -22.31
C GLU A 318 37.92 -0.02 -22.52
N LEU A 319 37.12 0.76 -23.25
CA LEU A 319 37.37 2.17 -23.55
C LEU A 319 36.12 2.98 -23.23
N GLN A 320 36.22 3.85 -22.23
CA GLN A 320 35.13 4.71 -21.81
C GLN A 320 35.43 6.16 -22.21
N LEU A 321 34.68 6.68 -23.17
CA LEU A 321 34.80 8.03 -23.72
C LEU A 321 33.48 8.82 -23.62
N GLY A 322 32.52 8.38 -22.80
CA GLY A 322 31.25 9.08 -22.56
C GLY A 322 31.42 10.53 -22.09
N LYS A 323 30.45 11.42 -22.38
CA LYS A 323 30.50 12.86 -22.04
C LYS A 323 31.78 13.56 -22.52
N ASN A 324 31.98 13.64 -23.83
CA ASN A 324 33.15 14.29 -24.40
C ASN A 324 32.76 15.12 -25.63
N HIS A 325 33.75 15.55 -26.41
CA HIS A 325 33.58 16.40 -27.59
C HIS A 325 34.08 15.69 -28.87
N ILE A 326 33.97 14.35 -28.90
CA ILE A 326 34.29 13.53 -30.06
C ILE A 326 33.15 13.68 -31.07
N ASN A 327 33.49 14.09 -32.30
CA ASN A 327 32.53 14.29 -33.39
C ASN A 327 32.59 13.22 -34.49
N ARG A 328 33.57 12.30 -34.43
CA ARG A 328 33.78 11.22 -35.39
C ARG A 328 34.55 10.06 -34.77
N ILE A 329 34.30 8.86 -35.27
CA ILE A 329 34.97 7.63 -34.88
C ILE A 329 36.10 7.34 -35.88
N ASP A 330 37.35 7.19 -35.43
CA ASP A 330 38.44 6.82 -36.33
C ASP A 330 38.51 5.30 -36.53
N ARG A 331 38.00 4.85 -37.68
CA ARG A 331 38.01 3.44 -38.08
C ARG A 331 39.42 2.82 -38.13
N SER A 332 40.46 3.62 -38.45
CA SER A 332 41.82 3.10 -38.62
C SER A 332 42.48 2.80 -37.28
N VAL A 333 42.15 3.59 -36.26
CA VAL A 333 42.56 3.36 -34.87
C VAL A 333 41.76 2.23 -34.25
N LEU A 334 40.42 2.20 -34.41
CA LEU A 334 39.61 1.08 -33.93
C LEU A 334 40.07 -0.27 -34.50
N GLN A 335 40.50 -0.33 -35.77
CA GLN A 335 41.02 -1.55 -36.41
C GLN A 335 42.28 -2.12 -35.73
N GLY A 336 43.01 -1.31 -34.95
CA GLY A 336 44.10 -1.77 -34.07
C GLY A 336 43.61 -2.42 -32.77
N LEU A 337 42.51 -1.93 -32.19
CA LEU A 337 41.95 -2.32 -30.89
C LEU A 337 41.19 -3.66 -30.92
N LYS A 338 41.82 -4.72 -31.43
CA LYS A 338 41.21 -6.04 -31.72
C LYS A 338 40.65 -6.79 -30.51
N HIS A 339 41.00 -6.38 -29.30
CA HIS A 339 40.57 -7.01 -28.06
C HIS A 339 39.44 -6.24 -27.34
N ILE A 340 38.94 -5.14 -27.92
CA ILE A 340 37.88 -4.33 -27.31
C ILE A 340 36.57 -5.11 -27.18
N LYS A 341 36.04 -5.16 -25.97
CA LYS A 341 34.77 -5.78 -25.57
C LYS A 341 33.69 -4.74 -25.26
N HIS A 342 34.09 -3.62 -24.67
CA HIS A 342 33.19 -2.57 -24.23
C HIS A 342 33.69 -1.22 -24.74
N LEU A 343 32.86 -0.55 -25.54
CA LEU A 343 33.13 0.77 -26.09
C LEU A 343 31.97 1.70 -25.73
N ASP A 344 32.26 2.71 -24.92
CA ASP A 344 31.33 3.77 -24.58
C ASP A 344 31.72 5.08 -25.27
N LEU A 345 30.82 5.56 -26.13
CA LEU A 345 30.87 6.83 -26.86
C LEU A 345 29.58 7.64 -26.62
N SER A 346 28.90 7.41 -25.50
CA SER A 346 27.70 8.17 -25.11
C SER A 346 27.96 9.67 -24.93
N ASP A 347 26.93 10.51 -25.00
CA ASP A 347 27.02 11.94 -24.64
C ASP A 347 28.17 12.67 -25.38
N ASN A 348 28.22 12.49 -26.70
CA ASN A 348 29.22 13.04 -27.60
C ASN A 348 28.55 13.73 -28.81
N LYS A 349 29.33 14.14 -29.81
CA LYS A 349 28.88 14.96 -30.94
C LYS A 349 28.96 14.21 -32.28
N ILE A 350 28.82 12.88 -32.25
CA ILE A 350 28.96 12.02 -33.44
C ILE A 350 27.70 12.18 -34.30
N GLN A 351 27.87 12.55 -35.58
CA GLN A 351 26.76 12.84 -36.50
C GLN A 351 26.47 11.72 -37.51
N THR A 352 27.46 10.88 -37.81
CA THR A 352 27.38 9.83 -38.84
C THR A 352 28.11 8.57 -38.40
N ILE A 353 27.53 7.39 -38.64
CA ILE A 353 28.25 6.10 -38.56
C ILE A 353 28.60 5.65 -39.98
N GLU A 354 29.88 5.73 -40.33
CA GLU A 354 30.38 5.44 -41.67
C GLU A 354 30.40 3.94 -42.02
N THR A 355 30.37 3.64 -43.33
CA THR A 355 30.43 2.25 -43.84
C THR A 355 31.71 1.54 -43.38
N ASN A 356 31.55 0.35 -42.79
CA ASN A 356 32.61 -0.45 -42.17
C ASN A 356 33.35 0.27 -41.02
N THR A 357 32.72 1.18 -40.26
CA THR A 357 33.34 1.83 -39.08
C THR A 357 33.90 0.82 -38.08
N PHE A 358 33.17 -0.26 -37.84
CA PHE A 358 33.50 -1.29 -36.84
C PHE A 358 34.09 -2.58 -37.45
N ILE A 359 34.87 -2.45 -38.53
CA ILE A 359 35.51 -3.59 -39.18
C ILE A 359 36.70 -4.15 -38.38
N GLY A 360 36.54 -5.37 -37.89
CA GLY A 360 37.56 -6.11 -37.14
C GLY A 360 37.35 -6.14 -35.62
N GLN A 361 36.33 -5.46 -35.08
CA GLN A 361 36.01 -5.48 -33.64
C GLN A 361 35.09 -6.66 -33.29
N SER A 362 35.42 -7.87 -33.77
CA SER A 362 34.64 -9.08 -33.54
C SER A 362 34.70 -9.60 -32.09
N ALA A 363 35.47 -8.93 -31.23
CA ALA A 363 35.47 -9.12 -29.78
C ALA A 363 34.44 -8.22 -29.05
N LEU A 364 33.84 -7.23 -29.71
CA LEU A 364 32.99 -6.23 -29.07
C LEU A 364 31.64 -6.84 -28.64
N GLU A 365 31.34 -6.76 -27.34
CA GLU A 365 30.12 -7.28 -26.72
C GLU A 365 29.11 -6.15 -26.39
N THR A 366 29.59 -4.94 -26.14
CA THR A 366 28.77 -3.77 -25.77
C THR A 366 29.23 -2.51 -26.50
N LEU A 367 28.28 -1.81 -27.14
CA LEU A 367 28.49 -0.51 -27.79
C LEU A 367 27.43 0.49 -27.33
N TYR A 368 27.86 1.61 -26.75
CA TYR A 368 27.01 2.76 -26.41
C TYR A 368 27.30 3.93 -27.34
N LEU A 369 26.27 4.40 -28.03
CA LEU A 369 26.24 5.61 -28.87
C LEU A 369 25.05 6.52 -28.50
N THR A 370 24.54 6.35 -27.27
CA THR A 370 23.43 7.09 -26.67
C THR A 370 23.72 8.60 -26.62
N ASN A 371 22.68 9.44 -26.72
CA ASN A 371 22.78 10.90 -26.58
C ASN A 371 23.89 11.51 -27.46
N ASN A 372 23.77 11.31 -28.78
CA ASN A 372 24.68 11.87 -29.78
C ASN A 372 23.86 12.61 -30.86
N GLU A 373 24.54 13.18 -31.86
CA GLU A 373 23.92 13.92 -32.96
C GLU A 373 23.61 13.04 -34.18
N ILE A 374 23.56 11.69 -34.04
CA ILE A 374 23.60 10.76 -35.17
C ILE A 374 22.32 10.89 -36.00
N SER A 375 22.45 11.39 -37.23
CA SER A 375 21.37 11.52 -38.21
C SER A 375 21.51 10.59 -39.42
N ASP A 376 22.68 9.97 -39.60
CA ASP A 376 23.00 9.17 -40.78
C ASP A 376 23.76 7.89 -40.38
N VAL A 377 23.18 6.73 -40.71
CA VAL A 377 23.76 5.40 -40.46
C VAL A 377 23.98 4.73 -41.81
N LYS A 378 25.23 4.72 -42.29
CA LYS A 378 25.55 4.21 -43.62
C LYS A 378 25.29 2.70 -43.75
N ILE A 379 25.23 2.22 -44.99
CA ILE A 379 25.16 0.78 -45.28
C ILE A 379 26.40 0.06 -44.72
N ALA A 380 26.21 -1.11 -44.11
CA ALA A 380 27.24 -1.90 -43.45
C ALA A 380 28.04 -1.13 -42.37
N ALA A 381 27.40 -0.20 -41.64
CA ALA A 381 27.99 0.53 -40.52
C ALA A 381 28.46 -0.40 -39.40
N PHE A 382 27.62 -1.36 -38.99
CA PHE A 382 27.86 -2.31 -37.89
C PHE A 382 28.58 -3.61 -38.30
N ARG A 383 29.14 -3.67 -39.51
CA ARG A 383 29.78 -4.88 -40.04
C ARG A 383 31.10 -5.19 -39.31
N GLY A 384 31.20 -6.39 -38.75
CA GLY A 384 32.35 -6.87 -37.97
C GLY A 384 32.08 -6.97 -36.47
N LEU A 385 30.89 -6.58 -36.01
CA LEU A 385 30.44 -6.65 -34.62
C LEU A 385 29.83 -8.03 -34.27
N ASP A 386 30.54 -9.09 -34.64
CA ASP A 386 30.04 -10.47 -34.70
C ASP A 386 29.59 -11.05 -33.33
N ARG A 387 30.07 -10.46 -32.22
CA ARG A 387 29.76 -10.84 -30.83
C ARG A 387 28.95 -9.81 -30.06
N LEU A 388 28.43 -8.78 -30.73
CA LEU A 388 27.74 -7.69 -30.05
C LEU A 388 26.45 -8.19 -29.40
N ARG A 389 26.33 -8.01 -28.08
CA ARG A 389 25.18 -8.42 -27.27
C ARG A 389 24.28 -7.26 -26.90
N LYS A 390 24.85 -6.06 -26.73
CA LYS A 390 24.14 -4.83 -26.38
C LYS A 390 24.52 -3.70 -27.33
N LEU A 391 23.53 -3.11 -28.00
CA LEU A 391 23.66 -1.90 -28.80
C LEU A 391 22.66 -0.85 -28.31
N ASP A 392 23.17 0.35 -27.98
CA ASP A 392 22.35 1.50 -27.63
C ASP A 392 22.63 2.68 -28.58
N LEU A 393 21.59 3.12 -29.27
CA LEU A 393 21.56 4.24 -30.22
C LEU A 393 20.50 5.29 -29.80
N SER A 394 20.02 5.23 -28.55
CA SER A 394 18.91 6.08 -28.11
C SER A 394 19.30 7.55 -27.93
N TYR A 395 18.32 8.46 -27.97
CA TYR A 395 18.53 9.91 -27.96
C TYR A 395 19.48 10.34 -29.09
N ASN A 396 19.05 10.10 -30.32
CA ASN A 396 19.76 10.50 -31.55
C ASN A 396 18.75 11.09 -32.54
N HIS A 397 19.15 11.25 -33.81
CA HIS A 397 18.36 11.90 -34.86
C HIS A 397 18.10 10.99 -36.07
N ILE A 398 18.22 9.68 -35.90
CA ILE A 398 18.18 8.66 -36.96
C ILE A 398 16.77 8.58 -37.57
N PRO A 399 16.57 8.88 -38.87
CA PRO A 399 15.27 8.80 -39.55
C PRO A 399 14.96 7.41 -40.10
N GLU A 400 16.00 6.65 -40.48
CA GLU A 400 15.94 5.26 -40.92
C GLU A 400 17.27 4.56 -40.64
N ILE A 401 17.27 3.22 -40.66
CA ILE A 401 18.49 2.41 -40.73
C ILE A 401 18.37 1.54 -41.99
N PRO A 402 19.33 1.61 -42.93
CA PRO A 402 19.30 0.81 -44.16
C PRO A 402 19.10 -0.69 -43.92
N GLU A 403 18.43 -1.37 -44.85
CA GLU A 403 18.27 -2.83 -44.78
C GLU A 403 19.64 -3.55 -44.77
N ASP A 404 19.66 -4.79 -44.25
CA ASP A 404 20.85 -5.60 -44.02
C ASP A 404 21.90 -5.06 -43.01
N ASN A 405 21.77 -3.86 -42.43
CA ASN A 405 22.78 -3.33 -41.47
C ASN A 405 23.01 -4.23 -40.23
N PHE A 406 21.98 -4.97 -39.78
CA PHE A 406 22.04 -5.90 -38.66
C PHE A 406 22.27 -7.37 -39.04
N LYS A 407 22.44 -7.68 -40.34
CA LYS A 407 22.56 -9.05 -40.89
C LYS A 407 23.70 -9.89 -40.28
N HIS A 408 24.74 -9.23 -39.78
CA HIS A 408 25.91 -9.85 -39.18
C HIS A 408 25.96 -9.78 -37.64
N THR A 409 24.98 -9.14 -36.99
CA THR A 409 24.94 -8.97 -35.54
C THR A 409 23.92 -9.92 -34.90
N SER A 410 24.07 -11.22 -35.17
CA SER A 410 23.13 -12.28 -34.74
C SER A 410 23.04 -12.46 -33.21
N ASP A 411 24.09 -12.03 -32.50
CA ASP A 411 24.27 -12.23 -31.07
C ASP A 411 23.65 -11.14 -30.20
N ILE A 412 23.04 -10.11 -30.80
CA ILE A 412 22.38 -9.02 -30.08
C ILE A 412 21.23 -9.58 -29.24
N VAL A 413 21.27 -9.29 -27.94
CA VAL A 413 20.27 -9.61 -26.92
C VAL A 413 19.39 -8.39 -26.65
N TYR A 414 19.99 -7.19 -26.66
CA TYR A 414 19.33 -5.91 -26.41
C TYR A 414 19.67 -4.89 -27.50
N LEU A 415 18.61 -4.33 -28.09
CA LEU A 415 18.70 -3.21 -29.04
C LEU A 415 17.78 -2.08 -28.57
N ASN A 416 18.37 -0.90 -28.36
CA ASN A 416 17.66 0.32 -28.00
C ASN A 416 17.92 1.39 -29.07
N ILE A 417 16.85 1.81 -29.75
CA ILE A 417 16.85 2.92 -30.72
C ILE A 417 15.68 3.87 -30.38
N SER A 418 15.39 4.03 -29.10
CA SER A 418 14.38 4.97 -28.60
C SER A 418 14.80 6.44 -28.77
N TYR A 419 13.85 7.37 -28.66
CA TYR A 419 14.10 8.82 -28.78
C TYR A 419 14.89 9.16 -30.05
N ASN A 420 14.32 8.78 -31.19
CA ASN A 420 14.88 8.93 -32.54
C ASN A 420 13.76 9.40 -33.51
N LYS A 421 13.99 9.31 -34.82
CA LYS A 421 13.07 9.79 -35.86
C LYS A 421 12.58 8.68 -36.79
N LEU A 422 12.67 7.41 -36.37
CA LEU A 422 12.38 6.25 -37.22
C LEU A 422 10.92 6.24 -37.68
N GLU A 423 10.67 6.29 -39.00
CA GLU A 423 9.32 6.18 -39.56
C GLU A 423 8.84 4.71 -39.71
N SER A 424 9.76 3.74 -39.61
CA SER A 424 9.46 2.30 -39.65
C SER A 424 10.49 1.48 -38.87
N VAL A 425 10.12 0.26 -38.47
CA VAL A 425 11.04 -0.68 -37.81
C VAL A 425 12.04 -1.22 -38.84
N PRO A 426 13.36 -1.16 -38.60
CA PRO A 426 14.38 -1.67 -39.52
C PRO A 426 14.35 -3.20 -39.65
N SER A 427 15.06 -3.75 -40.62
CA SER A 427 15.18 -5.21 -40.78
C SER A 427 15.97 -5.84 -39.63
N LEU A 428 15.31 -6.62 -38.78
CA LEU A 428 15.90 -7.32 -37.63
C LEU A 428 16.29 -8.78 -37.96
N HIS A 429 16.29 -9.14 -39.25
CA HIS A 429 16.43 -10.53 -39.69
C HIS A 429 17.82 -11.10 -39.34
N GLY A 430 17.83 -12.26 -38.68
CA GLY A 430 19.05 -12.94 -38.21
C GLY A 430 19.41 -12.69 -36.73
N MET A 431 18.75 -11.76 -36.04
CA MET A 431 19.02 -11.40 -34.62
C MET A 431 18.43 -12.42 -33.63
N THR A 432 18.71 -13.71 -33.83
CA THR A 432 18.05 -14.85 -33.16
C THR A 432 18.29 -14.96 -31.64
N LYS A 433 19.23 -14.19 -31.07
CA LYS A 433 19.47 -14.13 -29.61
C LYS A 433 18.74 -12.98 -28.91
N MET A 434 18.00 -12.15 -29.65
CA MET A 434 17.31 -10.96 -29.15
C MET A 434 16.23 -11.28 -28.13
N THR A 435 16.22 -10.56 -27.00
CA THR A 435 15.21 -10.68 -25.94
C THR A 435 14.41 -9.40 -25.73
N ILE A 436 14.98 -8.21 -25.98
CA ILE A 436 14.31 -6.92 -25.75
C ILE A 436 14.57 -5.96 -26.91
N LEU A 437 13.49 -5.32 -27.37
CA LEU A 437 13.48 -4.21 -28.33
C LEU A 437 12.91 -2.95 -27.69
N ASP A 438 13.61 -1.84 -27.81
CA ASP A 438 13.08 -0.52 -27.44
C ASP A 438 13.11 0.47 -28.61
N PHE A 439 11.92 0.84 -29.05
CA PHE A 439 11.64 1.80 -30.12
C PHE A 439 10.72 2.94 -29.64
N ARG A 440 10.59 3.17 -28.32
CA ARG A 440 9.75 4.27 -27.81
C ARG A 440 10.20 5.63 -28.35
N ASP A 441 9.30 6.60 -28.43
CA ASP A 441 9.60 7.96 -28.87
C ASP A 441 10.26 7.99 -30.27
N ASN A 442 9.51 7.51 -31.25
CA ASN A 442 9.87 7.49 -32.67
C ASN A 442 8.64 7.90 -33.52
N LEU A 443 8.74 7.79 -34.84
CA LEU A 443 7.70 8.21 -35.79
C LEU A 443 7.02 7.00 -36.47
N ILE A 444 7.12 5.80 -35.90
CA ILE A 444 6.73 4.54 -36.56
C ILE A 444 5.23 4.52 -36.83
N THR A 445 4.87 4.35 -38.10
CA THR A 445 3.46 4.35 -38.55
C THR A 445 2.87 2.94 -38.74
N LYS A 446 3.71 1.97 -39.12
CA LYS A 446 3.27 0.62 -39.51
C LYS A 446 4.39 -0.42 -39.47
N PHE A 447 4.00 -1.69 -39.46
CA PHE A 447 4.88 -2.86 -39.55
C PHE A 447 4.75 -3.56 -40.91
N LYS A 448 5.79 -4.32 -41.29
CA LYS A 448 5.69 -5.39 -42.29
C LYS A 448 5.23 -6.66 -41.54
N SER A 449 4.47 -7.55 -42.19
CA SER A 449 4.01 -8.80 -41.55
C SER A 449 5.16 -9.73 -41.09
N SER A 450 6.34 -9.58 -41.69
CA SER A 450 7.59 -10.30 -41.34
C SER A 450 8.53 -9.53 -40.39
N THR A 451 8.15 -8.36 -39.86
CA THR A 451 9.04 -7.50 -39.05
C THR A 451 9.67 -8.23 -37.84
N PHE A 452 8.97 -9.17 -37.23
CA PHE A 452 9.45 -9.94 -36.07
C PHE A 452 9.78 -11.42 -36.40
N GLU A 453 9.98 -11.75 -37.67
CA GLU A 453 10.27 -13.12 -38.12
C GLU A 453 11.69 -13.57 -37.75
N GLY A 454 11.80 -14.75 -37.11
CA GLY A 454 13.05 -15.31 -36.59
C GLY A 454 13.45 -14.83 -35.19
N LEU A 455 12.68 -13.93 -34.57
CA LEU A 455 12.94 -13.40 -33.22
C LEU A 455 12.31 -14.27 -32.12
N GLU A 456 12.53 -15.59 -32.17
CA GLU A 456 11.85 -16.56 -31.29
C GLU A 456 12.13 -16.36 -29.80
N LYS A 457 13.23 -15.70 -29.43
CA LYS A 457 13.62 -15.42 -28.03
C LYS A 457 13.14 -14.08 -27.49
N LEU A 458 12.45 -13.29 -28.30
CA LEU A 458 11.98 -11.96 -27.93
C LEU A 458 10.96 -12.05 -26.78
N GLU A 459 11.28 -11.43 -25.64
CA GLU A 459 10.44 -11.41 -24.43
C GLU A 459 9.70 -10.09 -24.25
N GLY A 460 10.21 -8.97 -24.79
CA GLY A 460 9.57 -7.65 -24.68
C GLY A 460 9.80 -6.73 -25.88
N ILE A 461 8.75 -6.01 -26.26
CA ILE A 461 8.77 -4.94 -27.26
C ILE A 461 8.20 -3.66 -26.64
N ASN A 462 8.92 -2.55 -26.81
CA ASN A 462 8.42 -1.21 -26.47
C ASN A 462 8.29 -0.32 -27.71
N LEU A 463 7.08 0.19 -27.93
CA LEU A 463 6.66 1.06 -29.04
C LEU A 463 5.85 2.26 -28.53
N ILE A 464 5.96 2.61 -27.24
CA ILE A 464 5.29 3.77 -26.62
C ILE A 464 5.63 5.06 -27.38
N ARG A 465 4.67 5.98 -27.55
CA ARG A 465 4.88 7.29 -28.22
C ARG A 465 5.44 7.10 -29.64
N ASN A 466 4.65 6.45 -30.48
CA ASN A 466 4.85 6.33 -31.92
C ASN A 466 3.58 6.82 -32.64
N ARG A 467 3.42 6.50 -33.93
CA ARG A 467 2.29 6.93 -34.78
C ARG A 467 1.54 5.74 -35.39
N ILE A 468 1.51 4.61 -34.69
CA ILE A 468 0.90 3.37 -35.19
C ILE A 468 -0.61 3.54 -35.27
N GLU A 469 -1.21 3.32 -36.44
CA GLU A 469 -2.66 3.49 -36.66
C GLU A 469 -3.45 2.18 -36.57
N TYR A 470 -2.82 1.04 -36.92
CA TYR A 470 -3.48 -0.26 -36.99
C TYR A 470 -2.54 -1.42 -36.67
N ILE A 471 -3.00 -2.37 -35.86
CA ILE A 471 -2.27 -3.63 -35.59
C ILE A 471 -2.76 -4.71 -36.57
N GLN A 472 -1.88 -5.16 -37.46
CA GLN A 472 -2.20 -6.17 -38.49
C GLN A 472 -2.37 -7.58 -37.90
N ASN A 473 -3.24 -8.38 -38.54
CA ASN A 473 -3.35 -9.82 -38.26
C ASN A 473 -1.98 -10.52 -38.39
N TYR A 474 -1.74 -11.52 -37.53
CA TYR A 474 -0.55 -12.40 -37.54
C TYR A 474 0.82 -11.75 -37.28
N VAL A 475 0.93 -10.42 -37.17
CA VAL A 475 2.22 -9.69 -37.16
C VAL A 475 3.19 -10.13 -36.05
N PHE A 476 2.68 -10.62 -34.92
CA PHE A 476 3.50 -11.10 -33.80
C PHE A 476 3.66 -12.63 -33.72
N THR A 477 3.05 -13.41 -34.62
CA THR A 477 2.98 -14.90 -34.53
C THR A 477 4.33 -15.62 -34.44
N LYS A 478 5.41 -15.00 -34.95
CA LYS A 478 6.78 -15.55 -34.88
C LYS A 478 7.51 -15.24 -33.56
N ALA A 479 7.06 -14.24 -32.81
CA ALA A 479 7.62 -13.85 -31.51
C ALA A 479 7.01 -14.68 -30.35
N THR A 480 7.09 -16.01 -30.45
CA THR A 480 6.32 -16.96 -29.61
C THR A 480 6.61 -16.89 -28.09
N ASN A 481 7.76 -16.34 -27.69
CA ASN A 481 8.12 -16.12 -26.28
C ASN A 481 7.78 -14.73 -25.73
N LEU A 482 7.20 -13.83 -26.53
CA LEU A 482 6.87 -12.47 -26.12
C LEU A 482 5.99 -12.48 -24.87
N ARG A 483 6.38 -11.71 -23.85
CA ARG A 483 5.69 -11.56 -22.56
C ARG A 483 5.11 -10.16 -22.36
N MET A 484 5.77 -9.14 -22.91
CA MET A 484 5.38 -7.74 -22.78
C MET A 484 5.28 -7.07 -24.15
N LEU A 485 4.19 -6.34 -24.37
CA LEU A 485 3.99 -5.48 -25.53
C LEU A 485 3.45 -4.12 -25.09
N GLN A 486 4.29 -3.08 -25.19
CA GLN A 486 3.92 -1.71 -24.84
C GLN A 486 3.63 -0.90 -26.11
N LEU A 487 2.38 -0.45 -26.29
CA LEU A 487 1.86 0.29 -27.46
C LEU A 487 1.14 1.59 -27.05
N SER A 488 1.34 2.04 -25.81
CA SER A 488 0.71 3.25 -25.26
C SER A 488 1.04 4.52 -26.06
N HIS A 489 0.13 5.49 -26.06
CA HIS A 489 0.33 6.79 -26.72
C HIS A 489 0.66 6.62 -28.22
N ASN A 490 -0.26 6.02 -28.97
CA ASN A 490 -0.18 5.86 -30.41
C ASN A 490 -1.49 6.35 -31.07
N ASN A 491 -1.63 6.14 -32.39
CA ASN A 491 -2.83 6.51 -33.14
C ASN A 491 -3.77 5.31 -33.37
N ILE A 492 -3.69 4.24 -32.56
CA ILE A 492 -4.33 2.96 -32.87
C ILE A 492 -5.85 3.12 -32.76
N SER A 493 -6.56 2.96 -33.88
CA SER A 493 -8.03 3.00 -33.92
C SER A 493 -8.65 1.60 -33.98
N ALA A 494 -7.92 0.62 -34.52
CA ALA A 494 -8.37 -0.76 -34.62
C ALA A 494 -7.23 -1.78 -34.44
N VAL A 495 -7.61 -2.97 -33.97
CA VAL A 495 -6.73 -4.13 -33.79
C VAL A 495 -7.28 -5.29 -34.59
N GLY A 496 -6.45 -5.92 -35.42
CA GLY A 496 -6.85 -7.09 -36.20
C GLY A 496 -7.23 -8.28 -35.32
N TYR A 497 -8.35 -8.94 -35.65
CA TYR A 497 -8.90 -10.09 -34.91
C TYR A 497 -7.87 -11.21 -34.63
N ASP A 498 -6.97 -11.46 -35.59
CA ASP A 498 -5.93 -12.49 -35.51
C ASP A 498 -4.54 -11.89 -35.21
N ALA A 499 -4.45 -10.63 -34.74
CA ALA A 499 -3.18 -9.95 -34.43
C ALA A 499 -2.39 -10.66 -33.32
N PHE A 500 -3.08 -11.19 -32.31
CA PHE A 500 -2.50 -11.86 -31.14
C PHE A 500 -2.60 -13.39 -31.19
N LYS A 501 -2.80 -13.97 -32.37
CA LYS A 501 -2.86 -15.42 -32.57
C LYS A 501 -1.55 -16.08 -32.15
N ASP A 502 -1.65 -17.29 -31.58
CA ASP A 502 -0.54 -18.15 -31.15
C ASP A 502 0.44 -17.52 -30.13
N MET A 503 0.13 -16.35 -29.56
CA MET A 503 0.94 -15.61 -28.57
C MET A 503 0.84 -16.21 -27.16
N ALA A 504 1.13 -17.51 -27.05
CA ALA A 504 0.94 -18.30 -25.83
C ALA A 504 1.75 -17.84 -24.61
N SER A 505 2.68 -16.89 -24.76
CA SER A 505 3.52 -16.33 -23.68
C SER A 505 3.17 -14.92 -23.21
N LEU A 506 2.33 -14.21 -23.96
CA LEU A 506 2.05 -12.79 -23.72
C LEU A 506 1.29 -12.60 -22.41
N SER A 507 1.81 -11.75 -21.53
CA SER A 507 1.35 -11.59 -20.15
C SER A 507 1.06 -10.14 -19.73
N TRP A 508 1.60 -9.15 -20.44
CA TRP A 508 1.19 -7.75 -20.33
C TRP A 508 1.08 -7.10 -21.73
N ILE A 509 -0.08 -6.50 -22.00
CA ILE A 509 -0.32 -5.56 -23.10
C ILE A 509 -0.70 -4.19 -22.51
N SER A 510 -0.12 -3.11 -23.01
CA SER A 510 -0.56 -1.74 -22.73
C SER A 510 -0.90 -1.04 -24.05
N LEU A 511 -2.16 -0.59 -24.17
CA LEU A 511 -2.74 0.09 -25.34
C LEU A 511 -3.40 1.42 -24.92
N ASP A 512 -3.01 1.96 -23.77
CA ASP A 512 -3.56 3.18 -23.21
C ASP A 512 -3.21 4.43 -24.03
N HIS A 513 -4.07 5.45 -24.01
CA HIS A 513 -3.94 6.66 -24.83
C HIS A 513 -3.86 6.34 -26.33
N ASN A 514 -4.94 5.78 -26.86
CA ASN A 514 -5.15 5.45 -28.27
C ASN A 514 -6.61 5.81 -28.65
N TYR A 515 -7.05 5.45 -29.86
CA TYR A 515 -8.39 5.77 -30.38
C TYR A 515 -9.25 4.51 -30.59
N ILE A 516 -9.02 3.45 -29.80
CA ILE A 516 -9.66 2.15 -30.02
C ILE A 516 -11.14 2.23 -29.63
N GLU A 517 -12.03 1.98 -30.60
CA GLU A 517 -13.50 1.90 -30.37
C GLU A 517 -13.98 0.47 -30.06
N ASN A 518 -13.40 -0.53 -30.71
CA ASN A 518 -13.82 -1.94 -30.64
C ASN A 518 -12.67 -2.85 -30.20
N ILE A 519 -12.99 -3.81 -29.34
CA ILE A 519 -12.03 -4.76 -28.75
C ILE A 519 -12.55 -6.20 -28.71
N ASP A 520 -13.71 -6.49 -29.31
CA ASP A 520 -14.43 -7.73 -29.07
C ASP A 520 -13.64 -8.97 -29.55
N LEU A 521 -13.58 -9.98 -28.68
CA LEU A 521 -12.83 -11.24 -28.83
C LEU A 521 -11.29 -11.13 -29.01
N VAL A 522 -10.74 -9.97 -29.38
CA VAL A 522 -9.31 -9.73 -29.71
C VAL A 522 -8.33 -10.26 -28.65
N PHE A 523 -8.67 -10.12 -27.36
CA PHE A 523 -7.80 -10.53 -26.25
C PHE A 523 -8.08 -11.94 -25.70
N THR A 524 -9.08 -12.65 -26.25
CA THR A 524 -9.46 -13.99 -25.78
C THR A 524 -8.45 -15.11 -26.03
N PRO A 525 -7.65 -15.17 -27.13
CA PRO A 525 -6.76 -16.31 -27.41
C PRO A 525 -5.45 -16.29 -26.58
N LEU A 526 -5.36 -15.47 -25.54
CA LEU A 526 -4.13 -15.19 -24.79
C LEU A 526 -4.10 -15.90 -23.42
N PRO A 527 -3.55 -17.12 -23.27
CA PRO A 527 -3.68 -17.94 -22.06
C PRO A 527 -2.86 -17.47 -20.85
N LYS A 528 -2.01 -16.44 -21.01
CA LYS A 528 -1.16 -15.88 -19.94
C LYS A 528 -1.36 -14.37 -19.69
N LEU A 529 -2.21 -13.68 -20.46
CA LEU A 529 -2.44 -12.24 -20.33
C LEU A 529 -2.96 -11.89 -18.93
N PHE A 530 -2.12 -11.25 -18.12
CA PHE A 530 -2.37 -10.96 -16.72
C PHE A 530 -2.57 -9.47 -16.44
N LYS A 531 -1.94 -8.57 -17.22
CA LYS A 531 -2.17 -7.13 -17.18
C LYS A 531 -2.59 -6.62 -18.56
N LEU A 532 -3.73 -5.95 -18.62
CA LEU A 532 -4.26 -5.33 -19.82
C LEU A 532 -4.65 -3.87 -19.50
N ASP A 533 -3.96 -2.92 -20.13
CA ASP A 533 -4.34 -1.51 -20.07
C ASP A 533 -4.94 -1.05 -21.39
N LEU A 534 -6.13 -0.48 -21.31
CA LEU A 534 -6.95 0.06 -22.39
C LEU A 534 -7.51 1.44 -22.00
N SER A 535 -6.93 2.10 -20.99
CA SER A 535 -7.42 3.40 -20.52
C SER A 535 -7.17 4.52 -21.52
N TYR A 536 -7.96 5.60 -21.47
CA TYR A 536 -7.90 6.71 -22.44
C TYR A 536 -8.04 6.20 -23.89
N ASN A 537 -9.20 5.61 -24.18
CA ASN A 537 -9.59 5.10 -25.51
C ASN A 537 -11.06 5.47 -25.79
N GLU A 538 -11.61 5.06 -26.94
CA GLU A 538 -12.96 5.42 -27.37
C GLU A 538 -13.99 4.29 -27.13
N ILE A 539 -13.62 3.25 -26.36
CA ILE A 539 -14.38 1.99 -26.21
C ILE A 539 -15.78 2.29 -25.68
N ASN A 540 -16.80 2.04 -26.50
CA ASN A 540 -18.21 2.29 -26.20
C ASN A 540 -19.00 0.99 -25.91
N GLU A 541 -18.38 -0.16 -26.14
CA GLU A 541 -18.96 -1.49 -25.93
C GLU A 541 -19.43 -1.75 -24.50
N LYS A 542 -20.37 -2.70 -24.35
CA LYS A 542 -20.84 -3.21 -23.06
C LYS A 542 -19.93 -4.32 -22.56
N ILE A 543 -19.47 -4.21 -21.31
CA ILE A 543 -18.60 -5.23 -20.71
C ILE A 543 -19.39 -6.52 -20.45
N ARG A 544 -18.95 -7.62 -21.09
CA ARG A 544 -19.63 -8.92 -21.13
C ARG A 544 -18.70 -10.07 -20.72
N SER A 545 -19.26 -11.21 -20.32
CA SER A 545 -18.45 -12.40 -20.03
C SER A 545 -17.76 -12.92 -21.31
N GLY A 546 -16.57 -13.50 -21.16
CA GLY A 546 -15.73 -13.97 -22.26
C GLY A 546 -15.13 -12.89 -23.17
N MET A 547 -15.28 -11.60 -22.86
CA MET A 547 -14.74 -10.48 -23.66
C MET A 547 -13.20 -10.37 -23.63
N PHE A 548 -12.58 -10.76 -22.50
CA PHE A 548 -11.13 -10.72 -22.30
C PHE A 548 -10.58 -12.13 -22.01
N SER A 549 -9.26 -12.28 -21.96
CA SER A 549 -8.64 -13.54 -21.51
C SER A 549 -9.04 -13.91 -20.07
N PRO A 550 -9.47 -15.16 -19.79
CA PRO A 550 -9.72 -15.66 -18.43
C PRO A 550 -8.50 -15.58 -17.48
N SER A 551 -7.30 -15.29 -18.00
CA SER A 551 -6.09 -15.15 -17.19
C SER A 551 -5.80 -13.73 -16.68
N VAL A 552 -6.63 -12.75 -17.04
CA VAL A 552 -6.47 -11.33 -16.64
C VAL A 552 -6.58 -11.18 -15.12
N GLY A 553 -5.63 -10.42 -14.56
CA GLY A 553 -5.60 -9.99 -13.16
C GLY A 553 -5.83 -8.49 -12.99
N PHE A 554 -5.20 -7.68 -13.84
CA PHE A 554 -5.35 -6.22 -13.85
C PHE A 554 -5.96 -5.79 -15.18
N LEU A 555 -7.11 -5.13 -15.12
CA LEU A 555 -7.86 -4.62 -16.26
C LEU A 555 -8.11 -3.12 -16.06
N ASN A 556 -7.48 -2.27 -16.86
CA ASN A 556 -7.70 -0.82 -16.79
C ASN A 556 -8.48 -0.35 -18.04
N LEU A 557 -9.69 0.17 -17.80
CA LEU A 557 -10.65 0.68 -18.77
C LEU A 557 -11.07 2.12 -18.41
N LYS A 558 -10.30 2.82 -17.57
CA LYS A 558 -10.53 4.23 -17.20
C LYS A 558 -10.61 5.12 -18.45
N GLU A 559 -11.42 6.19 -18.41
CA GLU A 559 -11.50 7.21 -19.48
C GLU A 559 -11.83 6.58 -20.84
N ASN A 560 -13.03 5.99 -20.89
CA ASN A 560 -13.60 5.37 -22.09
C ASN A 560 -15.09 5.79 -22.21
N ARG A 561 -15.82 5.20 -23.15
CA ARG A 561 -17.24 5.51 -23.42
C ARG A 561 -18.21 4.42 -22.92
N ILE A 562 -17.75 3.50 -22.07
CA ILE A 562 -18.51 2.33 -21.61
C ILE A 562 -19.77 2.77 -20.88
N SER A 563 -20.93 2.29 -21.34
CA SER A 563 -22.26 2.72 -20.88
C SER A 563 -22.93 1.75 -19.89
N SER A 564 -22.58 0.46 -19.91
CA SER A 564 -23.15 -0.56 -19.03
C SER A 564 -22.26 -1.81 -18.90
N ILE A 565 -22.59 -2.68 -17.94
CA ILE A 565 -21.91 -3.94 -17.63
C ILE A 565 -22.97 -5.05 -17.51
N ASP A 566 -22.76 -6.18 -18.16
CA ASP A 566 -23.68 -7.32 -18.07
C ASP A 566 -23.68 -8.02 -16.71
N MET A 567 -24.74 -8.76 -16.43
CA MET A 567 -24.81 -9.64 -15.26
C MET A 567 -23.75 -10.74 -15.39
N TYR A 568 -23.04 -11.05 -14.30
CA TYR A 568 -21.96 -12.04 -14.24
C TYR A 568 -20.76 -11.75 -15.16
N ALA A 569 -20.61 -10.52 -15.67
CA ALA A 569 -19.57 -10.16 -16.63
C ALA A 569 -18.12 -10.42 -16.15
N PHE A 570 -17.89 -10.56 -14.83
CA PHE A 570 -16.58 -10.87 -14.25
C PHE A 570 -16.45 -12.29 -13.65
N TYR A 571 -17.44 -13.16 -13.87
CA TYR A 571 -17.52 -14.48 -13.25
C TYR A 571 -16.50 -15.50 -13.79
N GLU A 572 -16.04 -15.33 -15.03
CA GLU A 572 -15.14 -16.26 -15.72
C GLU A 572 -13.64 -15.95 -15.55
N TYR A 573 -13.26 -14.98 -14.71
CA TYR A 573 -11.89 -14.50 -14.54
C TYR A 573 -11.26 -14.94 -13.19
N PRO A 574 -10.78 -16.20 -13.05
CA PRO A 574 -10.25 -16.75 -11.79
C PRO A 574 -8.90 -16.18 -11.33
N LYS A 575 -8.38 -15.12 -11.97
CA LYS A 575 -7.14 -14.42 -11.58
C LYS A 575 -7.32 -12.93 -11.31
N LEU A 576 -8.53 -12.40 -11.47
CA LEU A 576 -8.86 -10.98 -11.34
C LEU A 576 -8.43 -10.40 -9.98
N ARG A 577 -7.92 -9.17 -9.99
CA ARG A 577 -7.44 -8.42 -8.82
C ARG A 577 -7.88 -6.97 -8.85
N GLU A 578 -7.97 -6.37 -10.03
CA GLU A 578 -8.33 -4.97 -10.19
C GLU A 578 -9.04 -4.73 -11.53
N VAL A 579 -10.13 -3.97 -11.48
CA VAL A 579 -10.86 -3.46 -12.63
C VAL A 579 -11.08 -1.95 -12.44
N ASN A 580 -10.40 -1.13 -13.24
CA ASN A 580 -10.61 0.32 -13.22
C ASN A 580 -11.58 0.74 -14.34
N LEU A 581 -12.72 1.32 -13.97
CA LEU A 581 -13.78 1.81 -14.85
C LEU A 581 -14.12 3.29 -14.58
N GLN A 582 -13.20 4.04 -13.99
CA GLN A 582 -13.35 5.48 -13.72
C GLN A 582 -13.62 6.28 -15.00
N ASN A 583 -14.30 7.42 -14.86
CA ASN A 583 -14.55 8.41 -15.90
C ASN A 583 -15.15 7.83 -17.20
N ASN A 584 -16.08 6.89 -17.05
CA ASN A 584 -16.84 6.28 -18.16
C ASN A 584 -18.25 6.89 -18.27
N LYS A 585 -19.21 6.20 -18.89
CA LYS A 585 -20.61 6.63 -19.08
C LYS A 585 -21.62 5.72 -18.37
N LEU A 586 -21.19 5.02 -17.31
CA LEU A 586 -22.03 4.11 -16.54
C LEU A 586 -23.12 4.88 -15.79
N LYS A 587 -24.40 4.60 -16.09
CA LYS A 587 -25.56 5.23 -15.42
C LYS A 587 -26.15 4.42 -14.26
N SER A 588 -25.92 3.10 -14.22
CA SER A 588 -26.47 2.19 -13.20
C SER A 588 -25.60 0.95 -13.11
N LEU A 589 -25.53 0.35 -11.92
CA LEU A 589 -24.89 -0.95 -11.67
C LEU A 589 -25.88 -1.88 -10.95
N THR A 590 -25.76 -3.18 -11.19
CA THR A 590 -26.48 -4.22 -10.42
C THR A 590 -25.49 -5.04 -9.61
N GLU A 591 -25.92 -5.61 -8.49
CA GLU A 591 -25.10 -6.52 -7.68
C GLU A 591 -24.58 -7.71 -8.51
N MET A 592 -25.41 -8.22 -9.43
CA MET A 592 -25.04 -9.27 -10.40
C MET A 592 -23.98 -8.80 -11.42
N SER A 593 -23.93 -7.51 -11.77
CA SER A 593 -22.89 -6.97 -12.67
C SER A 593 -21.49 -7.04 -12.07
N LEU A 594 -21.36 -7.08 -10.74
CA LEU A 594 -20.08 -7.21 -10.03
C LEU A 594 -19.86 -8.63 -9.48
N SER A 595 -20.65 -9.62 -9.89
CA SER A 595 -20.41 -11.02 -9.53
C SER A 595 -19.13 -11.54 -10.18
N VAL A 596 -18.16 -11.91 -9.35
CA VAL A 596 -16.80 -12.34 -9.72
C VAL A 596 -16.60 -13.84 -9.54
N SER A 597 -15.49 -14.36 -10.09
CA SER A 597 -15.23 -15.80 -10.07
C SER A 597 -15.06 -16.38 -8.66
N PRO A 598 -15.78 -17.46 -8.27
CA PRO A 598 -15.65 -18.08 -6.94
C PRO A 598 -14.33 -18.84 -6.73
N ARG A 599 -13.41 -18.79 -7.72
CA ARG A 599 -12.05 -19.33 -7.67
C ARG A 599 -11.01 -18.31 -7.19
N LEU A 600 -11.41 -17.07 -6.94
CA LEU A 600 -10.51 -15.99 -6.52
C LEU A 600 -10.02 -16.19 -5.09
N LEU A 601 -8.70 -16.05 -4.90
CA LEU A 601 -8.03 -16.18 -3.59
C LEU A 601 -8.16 -14.91 -2.71
N LYS A 602 -8.60 -13.80 -3.31
CA LYS A 602 -8.89 -12.51 -2.66
C LYS A 602 -9.98 -11.78 -3.45
N PRO A 603 -10.80 -10.94 -2.80
CA PRO A 603 -11.72 -10.04 -3.50
C PRO A 603 -10.95 -9.09 -4.44
N PRO A 604 -11.38 -8.88 -5.69
CA PRO A 604 -10.78 -7.90 -6.57
C PRO A 604 -11.30 -6.49 -6.25
N VAL A 605 -10.48 -5.49 -6.57
CA VAL A 605 -10.78 -4.07 -6.43
C VAL A 605 -11.48 -3.57 -7.68
N PHE A 606 -12.53 -2.77 -7.50
CA PHE A 606 -13.19 -1.98 -8.55
C PHE A 606 -13.03 -0.49 -8.26
N LEU A 607 -12.96 0.30 -9.33
CA LEU A 607 -12.93 1.76 -9.30
C LEU A 607 -13.97 2.33 -10.28
N PHE A 608 -14.85 3.21 -9.82
CA PHE A 608 -16.01 3.73 -10.55
C PHE A 608 -16.18 5.26 -10.53
N GLY A 609 -15.30 6.00 -9.85
CA GLY A 609 -15.37 7.46 -9.72
C GLY A 609 -15.49 8.19 -11.07
N GLY A 610 -16.21 9.32 -11.07
CA GLY A 610 -16.42 10.16 -12.27
C GLY A 610 -17.41 9.58 -13.31
N ASN A 611 -18.07 8.46 -13.02
CA ASN A 611 -19.27 8.05 -13.75
C ASN A 611 -20.51 8.78 -13.21
N LYS A 612 -21.38 9.27 -14.11
CA LYS A 612 -22.66 9.90 -13.75
C LYS A 612 -23.75 8.86 -13.55
N PHE A 613 -23.80 8.29 -12.35
CA PHE A 613 -24.85 7.35 -11.93
C PHE A 613 -26.19 8.06 -11.69
N LEU A 614 -27.29 7.31 -11.75
CA LEU A 614 -28.64 7.76 -11.38
C LEU A 614 -28.96 7.41 -9.92
N CYS A 615 -29.51 8.34 -9.14
CA CYS A 615 -29.80 8.15 -7.71
C CYS A 615 -31.06 7.28 -7.41
N ASP A 616 -31.34 6.24 -8.21
CA ASP A 616 -32.59 5.47 -8.14
C ASP A 616 -32.49 4.13 -7.39
N CYS A 617 -33.62 3.42 -7.27
CA CYS A 617 -33.72 2.17 -6.51
C CYS A 617 -32.86 1.00 -7.04
N ARG A 618 -32.36 1.07 -8.29
CA ARG A 618 -31.41 0.11 -8.87
C ARG A 618 -30.00 0.29 -8.32
N LEU A 619 -29.66 1.49 -7.83
CA LEU A 619 -28.38 1.80 -7.18
C LEU A 619 -28.45 1.70 -5.64
N ALA A 620 -29.64 1.46 -5.08
CA ALA A 620 -29.86 1.44 -3.62
C ALA A 620 -29.07 0.34 -2.87
N TRP A 621 -28.76 -0.79 -3.53
CA TRP A 621 -27.87 -1.81 -2.95
C TRP A 621 -26.47 -1.22 -2.71
N LEU A 622 -25.88 -0.58 -3.72
CA LEU A 622 -24.57 0.07 -3.66
C LEU A 622 -24.52 1.16 -2.56
N ARG A 623 -25.61 1.91 -2.38
CA ARG A 623 -25.75 2.88 -1.29
C ARG A 623 -25.68 2.24 0.11
N LYS A 624 -26.36 1.11 0.30
CA LYS A 624 -26.41 0.37 1.59
C LYS A 624 -25.01 -0.09 2.02
N HIS A 625 -24.14 -0.41 1.06
CA HIS A 625 -22.79 -0.91 1.31
C HIS A 625 -21.77 0.17 1.69
N VAL A 626 -22.14 1.44 1.67
CA VAL A 626 -21.27 2.57 2.07
C VAL A 626 -20.88 2.53 3.55
N ASN A 627 -21.75 1.99 4.43
CA ASN A 627 -21.58 2.07 5.88
C ASN A 627 -21.39 0.71 6.58
N ASP A 628 -22.07 -0.36 6.13
CA ASP A 628 -22.38 -1.53 6.99
C ASP A 628 -21.98 -2.93 6.44
N TRP A 629 -21.06 -3.05 5.46
CA TRP A 629 -20.63 -4.38 4.99
C TRP A 629 -19.46 -4.95 5.83
N PRO A 630 -19.61 -6.04 6.61
CA PRO A 630 -18.50 -6.73 7.28
C PRO A 630 -17.49 -7.33 6.27
N LEU A 631 -16.21 -6.98 6.44
CA LEU A 631 -15.10 -7.35 5.54
C LEU A 631 -14.90 -8.85 5.28
N GLU A 632 -15.52 -9.73 6.07
CA GLU A 632 -15.34 -11.20 5.98
C GLU A 632 -16.21 -11.86 4.88
N GLU A 633 -17.18 -11.15 4.29
CA GLU A 633 -18.10 -11.68 3.24
C GLU A 633 -18.05 -10.92 1.90
N GLN A 634 -17.15 -9.93 1.75
CA GLN A 634 -17.08 -9.11 0.54
C GLN A 634 -16.51 -9.92 -0.64
N GLN A 635 -17.31 -10.16 -1.69
CA GLN A 635 -16.84 -10.82 -2.91
C GLN A 635 -15.91 -9.92 -3.75
N TYR A 636 -16.07 -8.60 -3.62
CA TYR A 636 -15.30 -7.55 -4.30
C TYR A 636 -15.22 -6.30 -3.41
N VAL A 637 -14.29 -5.39 -3.70
CA VAL A 637 -14.08 -4.14 -2.95
C VAL A 637 -14.19 -2.95 -3.90
N ILE A 638 -15.04 -1.97 -3.62
CA ILE A 638 -15.10 -0.71 -4.39
C ILE A 638 -14.24 0.32 -3.66
N ALA A 639 -13.02 0.59 -4.16
CA ALA A 639 -12.04 1.36 -3.40
C ALA A 639 -12.27 2.88 -3.45
N ASP A 640 -12.98 3.40 -4.46
CA ASP A 640 -13.35 4.81 -4.59
C ASP A 640 -14.81 5.12 -4.23
N MET A 641 -15.44 4.25 -3.44
CA MET A 641 -16.83 4.37 -2.96
C MET A 641 -17.17 5.77 -2.38
N ALA A 642 -16.20 6.44 -1.76
CA ALA A 642 -16.36 7.76 -1.16
C ALA A 642 -16.39 8.94 -2.17
N LEU A 643 -16.08 8.68 -3.45
CA LEU A 643 -16.01 9.62 -4.57
C LEU A 643 -17.15 9.45 -5.59
N LEU A 644 -18.03 8.45 -5.43
CA LEU A 644 -19.13 8.23 -6.37
C LEU A 644 -20.22 9.31 -6.18
N THR A 645 -20.54 10.04 -7.24
CA THR A 645 -21.69 10.94 -7.31
C THR A 645 -22.85 10.27 -8.05
N CYS A 646 -24.06 10.80 -7.87
CA CYS A 646 -25.20 10.51 -8.73
C CYS A 646 -26.03 11.78 -8.98
N ASP A 647 -26.70 11.78 -10.13
CA ASP A 647 -27.68 12.78 -10.57
C ASP A 647 -29.09 12.16 -10.55
N GLU A 648 -30.14 12.99 -10.61
CA GLU A 648 -31.57 12.66 -10.81
C GLU A 648 -32.17 11.59 -9.85
N GLY A 649 -33.13 12.03 -9.03
CA GLY A 649 -33.85 11.17 -8.08
C GLY A 649 -35.12 11.82 -7.54
N PHE A 650 -35.85 11.13 -6.66
CA PHE A 650 -37.05 11.68 -6.01
C PHE A 650 -36.67 12.94 -5.20
N LYS A 651 -37.14 14.11 -5.66
CA LYS A 651 -36.80 15.44 -5.11
C LYS A 651 -35.30 15.79 -5.13
N MET A 652 -34.53 15.27 -6.09
CA MET A 652 -33.09 15.57 -6.23
C MET A 652 -32.79 16.32 -7.54
N GLU A 653 -32.44 17.61 -7.41
CA GLU A 653 -32.17 18.53 -8.54
C GLU A 653 -30.68 18.74 -8.83
N THR A 654 -29.76 18.28 -7.97
CA THR A 654 -28.33 18.58 -8.05
C THR A 654 -27.43 17.36 -7.79
N GLU A 655 -26.27 17.34 -8.47
CA GLU A 655 -25.26 16.28 -8.33
C GLU A 655 -24.86 16.09 -6.87
N THR A 656 -25.03 14.88 -6.34
CA THR A 656 -24.85 14.57 -4.92
C THR A 656 -23.94 13.37 -4.75
N LEU A 657 -23.01 13.43 -3.77
CA LEU A 657 -22.20 12.27 -3.38
C LEU A 657 -23.12 11.14 -2.86
N LEU A 658 -23.02 9.94 -3.44
CA LEU A 658 -23.92 8.82 -3.14
C LEU A 658 -24.00 8.52 -1.64
N LYS A 659 -22.87 8.64 -0.92
CA LYS A 659 -22.78 8.46 0.55
C LYS A 659 -23.62 9.44 1.39
N ASN A 660 -24.09 10.54 0.80
CA ASN A 660 -24.92 11.56 1.46
C ASN A 660 -26.42 11.38 1.17
N VAL A 661 -26.80 10.57 0.17
CA VAL A 661 -28.21 10.37 -0.23
C VAL A 661 -28.97 9.62 0.87
N ASP A 662 -30.19 10.06 1.21
CA ASP A 662 -31.06 9.32 2.14
C ASP A 662 -31.63 8.06 1.44
N PRO A 663 -31.53 6.86 2.06
CA PRO A 663 -32.11 5.63 1.50
C PRO A 663 -33.60 5.70 1.13
N HIS A 664 -34.39 6.62 1.69
CA HIS A 664 -35.79 6.81 1.33
C HIS A 664 -35.99 7.56 0.00
N MET A 665 -35.01 8.34 -0.45
CA MET A 665 -35.07 9.05 -1.74
C MET A 665 -34.73 8.14 -2.94
N MET A 666 -34.12 6.98 -2.69
CA MET A 666 -33.66 6.05 -3.73
C MET A 666 -34.80 5.18 -4.27
N LEU A 667 -35.75 5.85 -4.93
CA LEU A 667 -36.96 5.27 -5.50
C LEU A 667 -36.82 5.16 -7.03
N CYS A 668 -37.43 4.15 -7.64
CA CYS A 668 -37.52 4.05 -9.10
C CYS A 668 -38.84 4.66 -9.59
N SER A 669 -38.75 5.60 -10.52
CA SER A 669 -39.89 6.05 -11.32
C SER A 669 -40.43 4.92 -12.19
N TYR A 670 -41.76 4.78 -12.31
CA TYR A 670 -42.41 3.86 -13.25
C TYR A 670 -43.61 4.51 -13.93
N ARG A 671 -43.89 4.08 -15.17
CA ARG A 671 -45.14 4.39 -15.89
C ARG A 671 -46.06 3.17 -16.02
N ASP A 672 -45.47 1.98 -16.06
CA ASP A 672 -46.14 0.67 -16.11
C ASP A 672 -45.22 -0.33 -15.38
N ASP A 673 -45.73 -1.01 -14.34
CA ASP A 673 -44.99 -1.99 -13.55
C ASP A 673 -45.80 -3.28 -13.42
N CYS A 674 -45.21 -4.40 -13.84
CA CYS A 674 -45.83 -5.72 -13.75
C CYS A 674 -44.77 -6.78 -13.44
N ARG A 675 -44.71 -7.20 -12.18
CA ARG A 675 -43.74 -8.20 -11.69
C ARG A 675 -44.16 -9.60 -12.13
N ARG A 676 -43.62 -10.10 -13.24
CA ARG A 676 -43.88 -11.46 -13.76
C ARG A 676 -43.75 -12.55 -12.69
N ASP A 677 -42.82 -12.38 -11.75
CA ASP A 677 -42.55 -13.31 -10.64
C ASP A 677 -43.75 -13.50 -9.68
N THR A 678 -44.64 -12.52 -9.60
CA THR A 678 -45.85 -12.53 -8.77
C THR A 678 -47.14 -12.30 -9.55
N CYS A 679 -47.05 -12.13 -10.87
CA CYS A 679 -48.15 -11.69 -11.73
C CYS A 679 -48.11 -12.39 -13.09
N VAL A 680 -48.89 -13.47 -13.21
CA VAL A 680 -48.90 -14.35 -14.39
C VAL A 680 -49.53 -13.67 -15.63
N CYS A 681 -50.38 -12.65 -15.44
CA CYS A 681 -51.18 -12.07 -16.52
C CYS A 681 -50.58 -10.85 -17.24
N CYS A 682 -49.31 -10.48 -17.01
CA CYS A 682 -48.75 -9.17 -17.45
C CYS A 682 -48.93 -8.82 -18.94
N GLU A 683 -49.08 -9.82 -19.81
CA GLU A 683 -49.24 -9.66 -21.26
C GLU A 683 -50.67 -9.27 -21.67
N TYR A 684 -51.64 -9.38 -20.75
CA TYR A 684 -53.04 -9.00 -20.95
C TYR A 684 -53.32 -7.59 -20.40
N HIS A 685 -54.00 -6.74 -21.18
CA HIS A 685 -54.35 -5.37 -20.77
C HIS A 685 -55.33 -5.30 -19.58
N GLY A 686 -56.09 -6.36 -19.29
CA GLY A 686 -56.99 -6.45 -18.14
C GLY A 686 -56.35 -7.05 -16.87
N CYS A 687 -55.03 -7.10 -16.78
CA CYS A 687 -54.33 -7.81 -15.71
C CYS A 687 -54.37 -7.06 -14.37
N ILE A 688 -55.02 -7.66 -13.36
CA ILE A 688 -55.29 -7.05 -12.04
C ILE A 688 -54.01 -6.68 -11.27
N CYS A 689 -52.88 -7.34 -11.53
CA CYS A 689 -51.59 -7.10 -10.87
C CYS A 689 -50.57 -6.32 -11.74
N ARG A 690 -51.05 -5.62 -12.79
CA ARG A 690 -50.29 -4.65 -13.59
C ARG A 690 -50.66 -3.24 -13.15
N TYR A 691 -49.67 -2.45 -12.75
CA TYR A 691 -49.86 -1.12 -12.17
C TYR A 691 -49.42 -0.04 -13.16
N MET A 692 -50.39 0.69 -13.71
CA MET A 692 -50.14 1.85 -14.56
C MET A 692 -50.13 3.13 -13.74
N CYS A 693 -49.17 4.01 -13.99
CA CYS A 693 -49.15 5.34 -13.38
C CYS A 693 -50.12 6.26 -14.15
N PRO A 694 -50.97 7.06 -13.47
CA PRO A 694 -51.82 8.03 -14.16
C PRO A 694 -50.99 9.04 -14.97
N ALA A 695 -51.56 9.58 -16.05
CA ALA A 695 -50.82 10.41 -17.01
C ALA A 695 -50.22 11.68 -16.37
N GLN A 696 -51.05 12.40 -15.59
CA GLN A 696 -50.74 13.63 -14.84
C GLN A 696 -50.15 13.35 -13.45
N CYS A 697 -49.42 12.24 -13.32
CA CYS A 697 -48.77 11.86 -12.06
C CYS A 697 -47.37 11.29 -12.36
N THR A 698 -46.49 11.35 -11.35
CA THR A 698 -45.22 10.63 -11.33
C THR A 698 -45.25 9.61 -10.19
N CYS A 699 -45.06 8.33 -10.53
CA CYS A 699 -45.17 7.23 -9.59
C CYS A 699 -43.79 6.64 -9.30
N TYR A 700 -43.48 6.49 -8.01
CA TYR A 700 -42.19 6.04 -7.51
C TYR A 700 -42.36 4.85 -6.58
N ARG A 701 -41.53 3.82 -6.76
CA ARG A 701 -41.53 2.61 -5.92
C ARG A 701 -40.18 2.40 -5.23
N LYS A 702 -40.20 1.86 -4.01
CA LYS A 702 -39.01 1.39 -3.30
C LYS A 702 -38.64 -0.03 -3.76
N ALA A 703 -37.35 -0.34 -3.82
CA ALA A 703 -36.88 -1.71 -4.11
C ALA A 703 -36.78 -2.55 -2.83
N GLY A 704 -37.09 -3.85 -2.92
CA GLY A 704 -36.95 -4.80 -1.82
C GLY A 704 -38.26 -5.12 -1.10
N VAL A 705 -38.16 -5.26 0.24
CA VAL A 705 -39.21 -5.85 1.11
C VAL A 705 -40.27 -4.83 1.54
N SER A 706 -39.95 -3.54 1.52
CA SER A 706 -40.87 -2.44 1.85
C SER A 706 -41.75 -2.07 0.64
N ASN A 707 -43.06 -2.33 0.74
CA ASN A 707 -44.06 -1.94 -0.28
C ASN A 707 -44.39 -0.43 -0.29
N GLU A 708 -43.40 0.44 -0.11
CA GLU A 708 -43.57 1.90 -0.17
C GLU A 708 -43.71 2.34 -1.64
N ASN A 709 -44.84 2.99 -1.94
CA ASN A 709 -45.20 3.46 -3.27
C ASN A 709 -45.79 4.87 -3.17
N HIS A 710 -45.05 5.84 -3.71
CA HIS A 710 -45.39 7.26 -3.67
C HIS A 710 -45.98 7.65 -5.04
N ILE A 711 -47.22 8.14 -5.03
CA ILE A 711 -47.91 8.63 -6.23
C ILE A 711 -48.01 10.14 -6.08
N ILE A 712 -47.20 10.88 -6.85
CA ILE A 712 -47.21 12.34 -6.86
C ILE A 712 -48.11 12.82 -8.00
N CYS A 713 -49.15 13.58 -7.66
CA CYS A 713 -49.95 14.35 -8.61
C CYS A 713 -50.18 15.79 -8.09
N SER A 714 -49.19 16.34 -7.36
CA SER A 714 -49.28 17.64 -6.70
C SER A 714 -49.07 18.79 -7.70
N ASN A 715 -49.89 19.83 -7.62
CA ASN A 715 -49.83 21.02 -8.51
C ASN A 715 -50.07 20.71 -10.00
N GLU A 716 -50.83 19.67 -10.33
CA GLU A 716 -51.15 19.22 -11.71
C GLU A 716 -52.53 19.75 -12.19
N ASP A 717 -52.99 20.87 -11.61
CA ASP A 717 -54.29 21.53 -11.85
C ASP A 717 -55.52 20.59 -11.78
N LEU A 718 -55.43 19.51 -10.99
CA LEU A 718 -56.45 18.47 -10.93
C LEU A 718 -57.75 18.98 -10.28
N LYS A 719 -58.87 18.70 -10.94
CA LYS A 719 -60.23 19.07 -10.50
C LYS A 719 -60.98 17.95 -9.79
N ASP A 720 -60.45 16.73 -9.85
CA ASP A 720 -61.03 15.49 -9.33
C ASP A 720 -59.89 14.49 -9.09
N VAL A 721 -60.14 13.42 -8.33
CA VAL A 721 -59.14 12.40 -8.03
C VAL A 721 -58.91 11.50 -9.25
N PRO A 722 -57.66 11.37 -9.77
CA PRO A 722 -57.39 10.60 -10.99
C PRO A 722 -57.95 9.17 -10.95
N SER A 723 -58.50 8.73 -12.09
CA SER A 723 -58.88 7.33 -12.29
C SER A 723 -57.65 6.43 -12.39
N HIS A 724 -57.78 5.18 -11.91
CA HIS A 724 -56.73 4.15 -12.00
C HIS A 724 -55.44 4.45 -11.22
N ILE A 725 -55.54 5.10 -10.05
CA ILE A 725 -54.43 5.11 -9.08
C ILE A 725 -54.09 3.66 -8.68
N PRO A 726 -52.82 3.24 -8.68
CA PRO A 726 -52.41 1.89 -8.27
C PRO A 726 -52.89 1.51 -6.86
N SER A 727 -53.52 0.35 -6.71
CA SER A 727 -54.00 -0.17 -5.40
C SER A 727 -52.87 -0.45 -4.40
N ILE A 728 -51.62 -0.52 -4.85
CA ILE A 728 -50.40 -0.63 -4.03
C ILE A 728 -49.89 0.71 -3.47
N ALA A 729 -50.54 1.84 -3.77
CA ALA A 729 -50.16 3.15 -3.25
C ALA A 729 -50.13 3.17 -1.71
N THR A 730 -49.07 3.74 -1.12
CA THR A 730 -48.97 3.99 0.33
C THR A 730 -49.09 5.47 0.66
N ASP A 731 -48.57 6.34 -0.20
CA ASP A 731 -48.52 7.78 0.02
C ASP A 731 -48.98 8.49 -1.26
N LEU A 732 -50.15 9.11 -1.17
CA LEU A 732 -50.85 9.71 -2.29
C LEU A 732 -50.87 11.23 -2.13
N TYR A 733 -50.17 11.92 -3.02
CA TYR A 733 -50.03 13.37 -3.01
C TYR A 733 -50.95 14.01 -4.06
N LEU A 734 -52.00 14.69 -3.58
CA LEU A 734 -53.01 15.42 -4.36
C LEU A 734 -53.11 16.90 -3.92
N ASP A 735 -52.07 17.39 -3.24
CA ASP A 735 -51.93 18.75 -2.72
C ASP A 735 -51.65 19.79 -3.82
N GLY A 736 -51.97 21.06 -3.57
CA GLY A 736 -51.74 22.15 -4.54
C GLY A 736 -52.65 22.12 -5.78
N ASN A 737 -53.75 21.36 -5.74
CA ASN A 737 -54.66 21.15 -6.87
C ASN A 737 -55.92 22.05 -6.77
N ASN A 738 -56.90 21.84 -7.65
CA ASN A 738 -58.11 22.67 -7.72
C ASN A 738 -59.40 21.83 -7.57
N MET A 739 -59.44 21.02 -6.52
CA MET A 739 -60.53 20.10 -6.19
C MET A 739 -61.55 20.82 -5.29
N THR A 740 -62.61 21.37 -5.88
CA THR A 740 -63.63 22.14 -5.12
C THR A 740 -64.39 21.30 -4.09
N ASP A 741 -64.55 20.01 -4.38
CA ASP A 741 -65.22 19.00 -3.56
C ASP A 741 -64.66 17.59 -3.84
N LEU A 742 -65.10 16.60 -3.04
CA LEU A 742 -64.72 15.18 -3.16
C LEU A 742 -65.93 14.27 -3.46
N TYR A 743 -66.92 14.75 -4.22
CA TYR A 743 -68.14 13.98 -4.50
C TYR A 743 -67.86 12.72 -5.35
N ARG A 744 -66.99 12.84 -6.35
CA ARG A 744 -66.65 11.76 -7.30
C ARG A 744 -65.52 10.85 -6.79
N ALA A 745 -64.60 11.41 -6.01
CA ALA A 745 -63.48 10.73 -5.35
C ALA A 745 -63.87 9.45 -4.59
N ARG A 746 -65.11 9.36 -4.11
CA ARG A 746 -65.67 8.15 -3.47
C ARG A 746 -65.49 6.88 -4.30
N ASN A 747 -65.50 6.95 -5.63
CA ASN A 747 -65.25 5.79 -6.48
C ASN A 747 -63.75 5.50 -6.67
N SER A 748 -62.91 6.54 -6.71
CA SER A 748 -61.45 6.43 -6.88
C SER A 748 -60.74 5.84 -5.67
N PHE A 749 -61.27 6.05 -4.45
CA PHE A 749 -60.64 5.58 -3.21
C PHE A 749 -61.03 4.15 -2.76
N VAL A 750 -62.08 3.53 -3.32
CA VAL A 750 -62.63 2.23 -2.84
C VAL A 750 -61.58 1.10 -2.77
N GLN A 751 -60.62 1.10 -3.70
CA GLN A 751 -59.61 0.06 -3.85
C GLN A 751 -58.24 0.41 -3.23
N LEU A 752 -58.10 1.61 -2.65
CA LEU A 752 -56.82 2.13 -2.15
C LEU A 752 -56.60 1.81 -0.66
N GLN A 753 -56.82 0.55 -0.27
CA GLN A 753 -56.80 0.11 1.13
C GLN A 753 -55.45 0.33 1.81
N ASN A 754 -54.35 0.24 1.06
CA ASN A 754 -52.96 0.35 1.53
C ASN A 754 -52.47 1.79 1.79
N VAL A 755 -53.26 2.83 1.45
CA VAL A 755 -52.82 4.23 1.56
C VAL A 755 -52.79 4.66 3.02
N LYS A 756 -51.60 5.02 3.51
CA LYS A 756 -51.30 5.44 4.89
C LYS A 756 -51.24 6.96 5.04
N SER A 757 -50.83 7.67 3.98
CA SER A 757 -50.77 9.14 3.94
C SER A 757 -51.53 9.68 2.74
N LEU A 758 -52.47 10.59 2.98
CA LEU A 758 -53.21 11.30 1.93
C LEU A 758 -53.05 12.80 2.10
N TYR A 759 -52.42 13.44 1.12
CA TYR A 759 -52.20 14.88 1.07
C TYR A 759 -53.23 15.53 0.15
N LEU A 760 -54.11 16.34 0.74
CA LEU A 760 -55.15 17.14 0.07
C LEU A 760 -55.11 18.61 0.55
N ASN A 761 -53.98 19.04 1.08
CA ASN A 761 -53.74 20.40 1.55
C ASN A 761 -53.54 21.38 0.39
N ASN A 762 -53.97 22.63 0.54
CA ASN A 762 -53.90 23.64 -0.54
C ASN A 762 -54.57 23.19 -1.84
N SER A 763 -55.70 22.46 -1.75
CA SER A 763 -56.39 21.88 -2.92
C SER A 763 -57.77 22.52 -3.21
N ASN A 764 -58.03 23.73 -2.69
CA ASN A 764 -59.25 24.54 -2.86
C ASN A 764 -60.57 23.88 -2.39
N LEU A 765 -60.53 22.91 -1.46
CA LEU A 765 -61.72 22.19 -0.99
C LEU A 765 -62.66 23.08 -0.16
N TYR A 766 -63.95 23.16 -0.53
CA TYR A 766 -64.97 23.94 0.20
C TYR A 766 -65.83 23.09 1.15
N PHE A 767 -66.06 21.83 0.78
CA PHE A 767 -66.80 20.86 1.59
C PHE A 767 -66.36 19.43 1.22
N ILE A 768 -66.63 18.49 2.12
CA ILE A 768 -66.43 17.05 1.92
C ILE A 768 -67.79 16.38 2.14
N GLU A 769 -68.15 15.42 1.29
CA GLU A 769 -69.42 14.72 1.38
C GLU A 769 -69.35 13.44 2.22
N ARG A 770 -70.52 12.96 2.63
CA ARG A 770 -70.60 11.80 3.53
C ARG A 770 -69.99 10.55 2.88
N GLY A 771 -68.93 10.02 3.47
CA GLY A 771 -68.25 8.82 2.98
C GLY A 771 -67.39 9.04 1.73
N SER A 772 -66.91 10.27 1.47
CA SER A 772 -65.93 10.52 0.39
C SER A 772 -64.66 9.66 0.55
N PHE A 773 -64.25 9.33 1.79
CA PHE A 773 -63.03 8.56 2.08
C PHE A 773 -63.23 7.03 2.22
N ILE A 774 -64.39 6.49 1.80
CA ILE A 774 -64.65 5.04 1.90
C ILE A 774 -63.67 4.25 1.03
N GLY A 775 -62.90 3.36 1.67
CA GLY A 775 -61.88 2.51 1.04
C GLY A 775 -60.49 2.65 1.69
N LEU A 776 -60.19 3.82 2.27
CA LEU A 776 -58.91 4.17 2.87
C LEU A 776 -58.77 3.62 4.32
N MET A 777 -58.78 2.29 4.47
CA MET A 777 -58.85 1.64 5.78
C MET A 777 -57.57 1.78 6.61
N ASP A 778 -56.39 1.70 5.99
CA ASP A 778 -55.08 1.80 6.65
C ASP A 778 -54.57 3.25 6.74
N LEU A 779 -55.42 4.25 6.45
CA LEU A 779 -55.01 5.66 6.46
C LEU A 779 -54.66 6.12 7.87
N VAL A 780 -53.40 6.50 8.07
CA VAL A 780 -52.83 6.96 9.35
C VAL A 780 -52.84 8.48 9.43
N ASN A 781 -52.50 9.16 8.34
CA ASN A 781 -52.36 10.61 8.26
C ASN A 781 -53.24 11.19 7.14
N LEU A 782 -54.08 12.18 7.48
CA LEU A 782 -54.92 12.91 6.54
C LEU A 782 -54.66 14.43 6.64
N TYR A 783 -54.12 15.00 5.56
CA TYR A 783 -53.83 16.43 5.46
C TYR A 783 -54.91 17.16 4.65
N LEU A 784 -55.73 17.95 5.34
CA LEU A 784 -56.81 18.78 4.78
C LEU A 784 -56.63 20.27 5.12
N ASN A 785 -55.47 20.63 5.69
CA ASN A 785 -55.11 21.99 6.04
C ASN A 785 -54.98 22.91 4.80
N ASP A 786 -55.04 24.22 5.04
CA ASP A 786 -54.88 25.24 3.99
C ASP A 786 -55.93 25.07 2.87
N ASN A 787 -57.19 24.87 3.26
CA ASN A 787 -58.33 24.73 2.34
C ASN A 787 -59.45 25.71 2.74
N TYR A 788 -60.59 25.64 2.06
CA TYR A 788 -61.73 26.51 2.31
C TYR A 788 -62.90 25.81 3.04
N LEU A 789 -62.64 24.68 3.72
CA LEU A 789 -63.66 23.83 4.35
C LEU A 789 -64.50 24.64 5.35
N GLN A 790 -65.82 24.64 5.20
CA GLN A 790 -66.70 25.51 6.02
C GLN A 790 -67.43 24.77 7.14
N ARG A 791 -67.74 23.48 6.97
CA ARG A 791 -68.61 22.71 7.88
C ARG A 791 -68.19 21.23 7.93
N LEU A 792 -68.05 20.67 9.13
CA LEU A 792 -67.84 19.24 9.34
C LEU A 792 -69.14 18.56 9.79
N LYS A 793 -69.78 17.83 8.86
CA LYS A 793 -71.02 17.07 9.09
C LYS A 793 -70.71 15.64 9.58
N ASN A 794 -71.61 15.04 10.36
CA ASN A 794 -71.51 13.63 10.76
C ASN A 794 -71.31 12.70 9.54
N GLY A 795 -70.31 11.82 9.60
CA GLY A 795 -70.01 10.82 8.58
C GLY A 795 -69.12 11.29 7.42
N VAL A 796 -68.55 12.49 7.47
CA VAL A 796 -67.48 12.91 6.52
C VAL A 796 -66.28 11.96 6.58
N PHE A 797 -65.85 11.57 7.78
CA PHE A 797 -64.72 10.65 8.00
C PHE A 797 -65.14 9.17 8.14
N ASP A 798 -66.34 8.79 7.65
CA ASP A 798 -66.82 7.39 7.66
C ASP A 798 -65.86 6.50 6.84
N GLY A 799 -65.17 5.58 7.53
CA GLY A 799 -64.27 4.57 6.92
C GLY A 799 -62.83 4.59 7.43
N LEU A 800 -62.38 5.70 8.03
CA LEU A 800 -60.98 5.95 8.40
C LEU A 800 -60.59 5.32 9.75
N GLN A 801 -60.63 3.99 9.84
CA GLN A 801 -60.46 3.26 11.11
C GLN A 801 -59.05 3.39 11.73
N SER A 802 -58.01 3.47 10.90
CA SER A 802 -56.60 3.53 11.34
C SER A 802 -56.07 4.94 11.60
N LEU A 803 -56.91 5.98 11.44
CA LEU A 803 -56.46 7.37 11.44
C LEU A 803 -55.94 7.82 12.80
N THR A 804 -54.66 8.21 12.86
CA THR A 804 -54.03 8.76 14.07
C THR A 804 -53.88 10.27 14.02
N SER A 805 -53.76 10.85 12.82
CA SER A 805 -53.37 12.26 12.64
C SER A 805 -54.29 12.96 11.63
N LEU A 806 -55.04 13.97 12.09
CA LEU A 806 -55.96 14.76 11.25
C LEU A 806 -55.60 16.25 11.31
N TYR A 807 -55.19 16.79 10.16
CA TYR A 807 -54.77 18.19 10.00
C TYR A 807 -55.87 18.98 9.29
N LEU A 808 -56.53 19.89 10.00
CA LEU A 808 -57.63 20.74 9.51
C LEU A 808 -57.36 22.23 9.77
N GLN A 809 -56.13 22.62 10.14
CA GLN A 809 -55.79 24.02 10.37
C GLN A 809 -55.89 24.88 9.11
N ASN A 810 -55.93 26.20 9.28
CA ASN A 810 -55.97 27.18 8.18
C ASN A 810 -57.16 26.88 7.24
N ASN A 811 -58.37 26.85 7.79
CA ASN A 811 -59.60 26.56 7.05
C ASN A 811 -60.73 27.55 7.44
N ASN A 812 -61.91 27.40 6.84
CA ASN A 812 -63.07 28.26 7.10
C ASN A 812 -64.09 27.65 8.09
N ILE A 813 -63.72 26.63 8.87
CA ILE A 813 -64.70 25.79 9.56
C ILE A 813 -65.36 26.61 10.66
N TYR A 814 -66.68 26.84 10.55
CA TYR A 814 -67.49 27.54 11.54
C TYR A 814 -68.49 26.64 12.26
N PHE A 815 -68.69 25.41 11.77
CA PHE A 815 -69.64 24.45 12.32
C PHE A 815 -69.05 23.03 12.32
N ILE A 816 -69.09 22.37 13.47
CA ILE A 816 -68.69 20.97 13.68
C ILE A 816 -69.88 20.25 14.31
N SER A 817 -70.23 19.07 13.78
CA SER A 817 -71.33 18.25 14.30
C SER A 817 -70.86 17.29 15.39
N ASP A 818 -71.68 17.13 16.43
CA ASP A 818 -71.42 16.50 17.73
C ASP A 818 -70.70 15.15 17.72
N ASN A 819 -70.90 14.36 16.65
CA ASN A 819 -70.41 12.98 16.52
C ASN A 819 -69.52 12.80 15.27
N VAL A 820 -68.97 13.87 14.68
CA VAL A 820 -68.24 13.78 13.41
C VAL A 820 -66.95 12.94 13.50
N PHE A 821 -66.31 12.91 14.67
CA PHE A 821 -65.12 12.11 14.94
C PHE A 821 -65.42 10.76 15.62
N ALA A 822 -66.69 10.44 15.92
CA ALA A 822 -67.09 9.30 16.77
C ALA A 822 -66.74 7.90 16.21
N LYS A 823 -66.20 7.81 14.98
CA LYS A 823 -65.72 6.56 14.35
C LYS A 823 -64.21 6.55 14.10
N LEU A 824 -63.45 7.41 14.79
CA LEU A 824 -61.99 7.52 14.68
C LEU A 824 -61.32 7.04 15.99
N PRO A 825 -61.42 5.74 16.35
CA PRO A 825 -61.02 5.24 17.66
C PRO A 825 -59.51 5.37 17.94
N ASN A 826 -58.70 5.50 16.88
CA ASN A 826 -57.24 5.59 16.94
C ASN A 826 -56.70 7.04 16.86
N LEU A 827 -57.57 8.06 16.80
CA LEU A 827 -57.16 9.45 16.59
C LEU A 827 -56.38 9.99 17.79
N ARG A 828 -55.11 10.37 17.58
CA ARG A 828 -54.18 10.88 18.60
C ARG A 828 -53.89 12.36 18.46
N TYR A 829 -53.83 12.86 17.22
CA TYR A 829 -53.54 14.26 16.90
C TYR A 829 -54.68 14.87 16.08
N LEU A 830 -55.22 16.00 16.56
CA LEU A 830 -56.28 16.75 15.88
C LEU A 830 -55.98 18.25 15.89
N SER A 831 -55.79 18.84 14.70
CA SER A 831 -55.46 20.26 14.55
C SER A 831 -56.62 21.03 13.94
N LEU A 832 -57.30 21.84 14.75
CA LEU A 832 -58.42 22.73 14.38
C LEU A 832 -58.03 24.22 14.43
N ALA A 833 -56.74 24.54 14.61
CA ALA A 833 -56.26 25.91 14.73
C ALA A 833 -56.55 26.76 13.47
N ASN A 834 -56.58 28.09 13.61
CA ASN A 834 -56.82 29.05 12.53
C ASN A 834 -58.07 28.69 11.69
N ASN A 835 -59.22 28.67 12.35
CA ASN A 835 -60.53 28.39 11.76
C ASN A 835 -61.55 29.44 12.24
N LYS A 836 -62.85 29.23 11.95
CA LYS A 836 -63.94 30.18 12.23
C LYS A 836 -64.89 29.65 13.32
N LEU A 837 -64.40 28.77 14.19
CA LEU A 837 -65.21 28.12 15.22
C LEU A 837 -65.59 29.13 16.32
N TYR A 838 -66.87 29.12 16.70
CA TYR A 838 -67.45 29.96 17.76
C TYR A 838 -67.78 29.15 19.02
N THR A 839 -68.17 27.88 18.86
CA THR A 839 -68.58 26.99 19.96
C THR A 839 -68.18 25.54 19.69
N LEU A 840 -67.89 24.78 20.75
CA LEU A 840 -67.67 23.33 20.71
C LEU A 840 -68.95 22.57 21.17
N PRO A 841 -69.34 21.50 20.46
CA PRO A 841 -70.31 20.53 20.96
C PRO A 841 -69.82 19.81 22.23
N GLU A 842 -70.74 19.54 23.16
CA GLU A 842 -70.42 18.99 24.49
C GLU A 842 -69.77 17.60 24.46
N SER A 843 -70.20 16.76 23.52
CA SER A 843 -69.75 15.36 23.38
C SER A 843 -68.46 15.21 22.56
N LEU A 844 -67.98 16.25 21.86
CA LEU A 844 -67.08 16.10 20.71
C LEU A 844 -65.79 15.32 21.01
N PHE A 845 -65.23 15.50 22.20
CA PHE A 845 -64.00 14.82 22.65
C PHE A 845 -64.27 13.63 23.59
N GLN A 846 -65.50 13.48 24.10
CA GLN A 846 -65.88 12.37 24.99
C GLN A 846 -65.85 11.01 24.26
N VAL A 847 -65.95 11.03 22.92
CA VAL A 847 -65.95 9.84 22.06
C VAL A 847 -64.56 9.49 21.49
N LEU A 848 -63.48 10.15 21.97
CA LEU A 848 -62.12 10.00 21.44
C LEU A 848 -61.11 9.56 22.53
N PRO A 849 -61.12 8.27 22.93
CA PRO A 849 -60.32 7.79 24.06
C PRO A 849 -58.80 7.70 23.81
N ALA A 850 -58.35 7.86 22.55
CA ALA A 850 -56.94 7.83 22.16
C ALA A 850 -56.31 9.21 21.93
N LEU A 851 -57.10 10.29 22.08
CA LEU A 851 -56.68 11.65 21.73
C LEU A 851 -55.64 12.20 22.71
N PHE A 852 -54.53 12.73 22.19
CA PHE A 852 -53.36 13.09 22.98
C PHE A 852 -52.84 14.52 22.75
N ASP A 853 -52.83 15.03 21.50
CA ASP A 853 -52.45 16.43 21.20
C ASP A 853 -53.54 17.09 20.34
N VAL A 854 -54.02 18.25 20.78
CA VAL A 854 -55.10 18.99 20.11
C VAL A 854 -54.71 20.45 19.97
N ARG A 855 -54.96 21.05 18.80
CA ARG A 855 -54.68 22.48 18.54
C ARG A 855 -55.95 23.25 18.20
N MET A 856 -56.12 24.42 18.82
CA MET A 856 -57.37 25.21 18.80
C MET A 856 -57.18 26.74 18.72
N SER A 857 -55.94 27.22 18.71
CA SER A 857 -55.61 28.65 18.59
C SER A 857 -56.16 29.29 17.31
N GLY A 858 -56.28 30.62 17.30
CA GLY A 858 -56.75 31.34 16.10
C GLY A 858 -58.22 31.08 15.70
N ASN A 859 -59.04 30.57 16.63
CA ASN A 859 -60.51 30.52 16.51
C ASN A 859 -61.15 31.63 17.36
N ARG A 860 -62.43 31.93 17.12
CA ARG A 860 -63.18 32.99 17.82
C ARG A 860 -64.14 32.40 18.84
N TRP A 861 -63.62 31.72 19.85
CA TRP A 861 -64.46 31.03 20.83
C TRP A 861 -65.43 31.99 21.53
N LYS A 862 -66.61 31.53 21.94
CA LYS A 862 -67.60 32.35 22.66
C LYS A 862 -67.22 32.49 24.14
N CYS A 863 -67.10 33.71 24.64
CA CYS A 863 -66.94 33.94 26.09
C CYS A 863 -68.30 33.87 26.82
N ASP A 864 -68.72 32.69 27.27
CA ASP A 864 -69.92 32.51 28.09
C ASP A 864 -69.81 31.37 29.13
N CYS A 865 -70.87 31.22 29.93
CA CYS A 865 -70.94 30.27 31.04
C CYS A 865 -71.20 28.82 30.66
N ASP A 866 -71.39 28.53 29.36
CA ASP A 866 -71.40 27.17 28.86
C ASP A 866 -70.01 26.78 28.33
N GLN A 867 -69.45 27.63 27.48
CA GLN A 867 -68.29 27.32 26.64
C GLN A 867 -66.94 27.59 27.31
N THR A 868 -66.78 28.73 28.00
CA THR A 868 -65.50 29.06 28.67
C THR A 868 -65.10 28.04 29.74
N PRO A 869 -65.99 27.54 30.62
CA PRO A 869 -65.62 26.50 31.59
C PRO A 869 -65.34 25.13 30.94
N ARG A 870 -65.78 24.88 29.70
CA ARG A 870 -65.45 23.65 28.95
C ARG A 870 -64.06 23.76 28.33
N LEU A 871 -63.76 24.88 27.67
CA LEU A 871 -62.45 25.15 27.09
C LEU A 871 -61.33 25.21 28.13
N GLN A 872 -61.54 25.87 29.27
CA GLN A 872 -60.55 25.86 30.38
C GLN A 872 -60.26 24.43 30.86
N ARG A 873 -61.29 23.62 31.14
CA ARG A 873 -61.12 22.20 31.56
C ARG A 873 -60.41 21.34 30.52
N LEU A 874 -60.57 21.64 29.23
CA LEU A 874 -59.88 20.93 28.16
C LEU A 874 -58.39 21.31 28.09
N ILE A 875 -58.06 22.60 28.28
CA ILE A 875 -56.68 23.10 28.31
C ILE A 875 -55.92 22.62 29.56
N THR A 876 -56.59 22.53 30.72
CA THR A 876 -55.99 22.06 31.98
C THR A 876 -56.17 20.56 32.21
N SER A 877 -56.25 19.76 31.14
CA SER A 877 -56.46 18.31 31.22
C SER A 877 -55.12 17.56 31.22
N ASP A 878 -54.81 16.82 32.29
CA ASP A 878 -53.60 15.97 32.36
C ASP A 878 -53.54 14.90 31.24
N ASN A 879 -54.67 14.60 30.59
CA ASN A 879 -54.79 13.55 29.56
C ASN A 879 -54.64 14.09 28.12
N ILE A 880 -54.75 15.41 27.89
CA ILE A 880 -54.72 16.00 26.55
C ILE A 880 -53.72 17.16 26.55
N ASN A 881 -52.64 17.00 25.79
CA ASN A 881 -51.71 18.08 25.50
C ASN A 881 -52.38 19.12 24.58
N MET A 882 -52.24 20.40 24.90
CA MET A 882 -52.63 21.50 24.03
C MET A 882 -51.44 22.42 23.82
N SER A 883 -50.65 22.08 22.81
CA SER A 883 -49.37 22.71 22.49
C SER A 883 -49.47 24.20 22.11
N ASP A 884 -50.67 24.69 21.78
CA ASP A 884 -50.98 26.09 21.44
C ASP A 884 -51.90 26.80 22.47
N SER A 885 -52.06 26.23 23.66
CA SER A 885 -52.96 26.69 24.74
C SER A 885 -52.89 28.19 25.08
N HIS A 886 -51.68 28.76 25.15
CA HIS A 886 -51.46 30.20 25.37
C HIS A 886 -51.95 31.13 24.25
N HIS A 887 -52.43 30.57 23.13
CA HIS A 887 -52.97 31.30 21.98
C HIS A 887 -54.45 30.98 21.74
N VAL A 888 -55.17 30.54 22.78
CA VAL A 888 -56.61 30.23 22.75
C VAL A 888 -57.40 31.37 23.41
N TRP A 889 -58.08 32.17 22.58
CA TRP A 889 -58.81 33.38 22.98
C TRP A 889 -60.32 33.20 22.75
N CYS A 890 -61.16 33.91 23.51
CA CYS A 890 -62.59 34.03 23.23
C CYS A 890 -63.02 35.49 22.99
N GLU A 891 -64.09 35.67 22.20
CA GLU A 891 -64.76 36.93 21.91
C GLU A 891 -65.93 37.12 22.90
N GLN A 892 -65.90 38.20 23.69
CA GLN A 892 -67.04 38.70 24.45
C GLN A 892 -67.65 39.91 23.73
N ILE A 893 -68.94 39.83 23.42
CA ILE A 893 -69.70 40.94 22.84
C ILE A 893 -70.56 41.55 23.95
N LYS A 894 -70.37 42.84 24.24
CA LYS A 894 -71.20 43.64 25.16
C LYS A 894 -71.40 45.02 24.55
N GLU A 895 -72.65 45.48 24.50
CA GLU A 895 -73.00 46.87 24.12
C GLU A 895 -72.35 47.34 22.80
N ASN A 896 -72.31 46.44 21.81
CA ASN A 896 -71.62 46.55 20.51
C ASN A 896 -70.08 46.61 20.53
N GLU A 897 -69.42 46.71 21.68
CA GLU A 897 -67.99 46.48 21.78
C GLU A 897 -67.66 44.97 21.74
N ARG A 898 -66.54 44.65 21.07
CA ARG A 898 -65.97 43.30 20.97
C ARG A 898 -64.68 43.28 21.77
N LYS A 899 -64.60 42.40 22.77
CA LYS A 899 -63.41 42.22 23.60
C LYS A 899 -62.89 40.80 23.50
N GLU A 900 -61.68 40.65 22.99
CA GLU A 900 -60.97 39.37 22.99
C GLU A 900 -60.30 39.16 24.37
N LEU A 901 -60.37 37.93 24.87
CA LEU A 901 -59.86 37.52 26.19
C LEU A 901 -59.16 36.17 26.07
N GLU A 902 -57.92 36.07 26.54
CA GLU A 902 -57.22 34.77 26.67
C GLU A 902 -57.99 33.87 27.64
N ILE A 903 -58.35 32.66 27.22
CA ILE A 903 -59.28 31.80 27.98
C ILE A 903 -58.75 31.40 29.37
N LEU A 904 -57.44 31.19 29.53
CA LEU A 904 -56.85 30.85 30.83
C LEU A 904 -56.86 32.02 31.83
N SER A 905 -56.88 33.27 31.35
CA SER A 905 -56.90 34.47 32.18
C SER A 905 -58.30 34.88 32.67
N ILE A 906 -59.37 34.17 32.26
CA ILE A 906 -60.75 34.50 32.65
C ILE A 906 -61.12 33.87 34.00
N LYS A 907 -61.49 34.70 34.97
CA LYS A 907 -62.01 34.23 36.26
C LYS A 907 -63.47 33.79 36.13
N LEU A 908 -63.72 32.49 36.25
CA LEU A 908 -65.07 31.90 36.10
C LEU A 908 -66.15 32.55 36.99
N TYR A 909 -65.80 32.98 38.21
CA TYR A 909 -66.76 33.64 39.11
C TYR A 909 -67.14 35.07 38.69
N GLU A 910 -66.30 35.75 37.90
CA GLU A 910 -66.58 37.09 37.35
C GLU A 910 -67.40 37.00 36.05
N LEU A 911 -67.23 35.91 35.29
CA LEU A 911 -68.04 35.63 34.10
C LEU A 911 -69.41 35.03 34.48
N CYS A 912 -69.47 34.20 35.52
CA CYS A 912 -70.60 33.31 35.84
C CYS A 912 -71.00 33.36 37.32
N PRO A 913 -71.57 34.50 37.78
CA PRO A 913 -72.02 34.66 39.16
C PRO A 913 -73.15 33.66 39.49
N GLY A 914 -72.83 32.65 40.30
CA GLY A 914 -73.77 31.65 40.80
C GLY A 914 -73.19 30.23 40.92
N ASN A 915 -72.33 29.81 39.99
CA ASN A 915 -71.89 28.41 39.89
C ASN A 915 -70.48 28.12 40.46
N TYR A 916 -69.68 29.14 40.77
CA TYR A 916 -68.28 28.98 41.18
C TYR A 916 -67.96 29.82 42.42
N THR A 917 -67.71 29.15 43.55
CA THR A 917 -67.14 29.76 44.76
C THR A 917 -65.60 29.80 44.69
N PRO A 918 -64.94 30.79 45.31
CA PRO A 918 -63.48 30.80 45.41
C PRO A 918 -62.99 29.67 46.32
N PRO A 919 -61.91 28.94 45.96
CA PRO A 919 -61.37 27.87 46.80
C PRO A 919 -60.47 28.41 47.93
N ASP A 920 -60.76 28.01 49.18
CA ASP A 920 -59.95 28.38 50.35
C ASP A 920 -58.53 27.80 50.27
N SER A 921 -57.54 28.68 50.28
CA SER A 921 -56.16 28.35 49.93
C SER A 921 -55.29 27.91 51.12
N LEU A 922 -55.60 26.78 51.78
CA LEU A 922 -54.74 26.27 52.87
C LEU A 922 -54.75 24.75 53.18
N SER A 923 -54.61 23.84 52.19
CA SER A 923 -54.57 22.38 52.47
C SER A 923 -53.56 21.52 51.69
N ALA A 924 -52.80 22.07 50.73
CA ALA A 924 -52.08 21.26 49.72
C ALA A 924 -50.58 20.93 50.00
N ILE A 925 -50.04 21.23 51.20
CA ILE A 925 -48.57 21.18 51.45
C ILE A 925 -48.21 20.29 52.66
N ARG A 926 -48.62 19.01 52.66
CA ARG A 926 -48.13 18.06 53.71
C ARG A 926 -47.96 16.59 53.34
N SER A 927 -48.23 16.17 52.10
CA SER A 927 -48.17 14.75 51.68
C SER A 927 -47.01 14.36 50.74
N ARG A 928 -46.30 15.31 50.11
CA ARG A 928 -45.31 15.02 49.07
C ARG A 928 -43.88 14.70 49.54
N GLN A 929 -43.52 14.90 50.81
CA GLN A 929 -42.11 14.86 51.26
C GLN A 929 -41.57 13.47 51.65
N TYR A 930 -42.41 12.53 52.10
CA TYR A 930 -41.94 11.18 52.48
C TYR A 930 -41.74 10.23 51.30
N LEU A 931 -42.56 10.35 50.25
CA LEU A 931 -42.51 9.45 49.09
C LEU A 931 -41.18 9.60 48.31
N ILE A 932 -40.72 10.84 48.13
CA ILE A 932 -39.49 11.17 47.39
C ILE A 932 -38.27 10.52 48.05
N SER A 933 -38.17 10.59 49.39
CA SER A 933 -37.06 10.00 50.15
C SER A 933 -37.00 8.48 50.03
N ILE A 934 -38.16 7.80 50.09
CA ILE A 934 -38.24 6.34 49.97
C ILE A 934 -37.87 5.88 48.55
N VAL A 935 -38.38 6.57 47.52
CA VAL A 935 -38.05 6.28 46.11
C VAL A 935 -36.57 6.53 45.83
N ALA A 936 -35.98 7.60 46.37
CA ALA A 936 -34.55 7.89 46.23
C ALA A 936 -33.66 6.80 46.86
N ILE A 937 -34.00 6.34 48.08
CA ILE A 937 -33.29 5.25 48.75
C ILE A 937 -33.43 3.95 47.95
N ALA A 938 -34.63 3.61 47.47
CA ALA A 938 -34.86 2.44 46.63
C ALA A 938 -34.07 2.51 45.31
N LEU A 939 -34.03 3.67 44.63
CA LEU A 939 -33.21 3.86 43.43
C LEU A 939 -31.71 3.71 43.73
N THR A 940 -31.20 4.30 44.81
CA THR A 940 -29.76 4.14 45.14
C THR A 940 -29.41 2.71 45.49
N LEU A 941 -30.25 1.98 46.23
CA LEU A 941 -30.03 0.55 46.50
C LEU A 941 -30.12 -0.30 45.22
N PHE A 942 -31.05 0.00 44.32
CA PHE A 942 -31.16 -0.66 43.02
C PHE A 942 -29.95 -0.36 42.12
N ILE A 943 -29.47 0.89 42.08
CA ILE A 943 -28.27 1.30 41.34
C ILE A 943 -27.02 0.65 41.94
N ILE A 944 -26.90 0.55 43.26
CA ILE A 944 -25.80 -0.18 43.93
C ILE A 944 -25.87 -1.67 43.61
N PHE A 945 -27.06 -2.28 43.61
CA PHE A 945 -27.25 -3.68 43.23
C PHE A 945 -26.89 -3.92 41.75
N LEU A 946 -27.34 -3.04 40.84
CA LEU A 946 -26.97 -3.09 39.42
C LEU A 946 -25.48 -2.89 39.22
N ALA A 947 -24.86 -1.95 39.96
CA ALA A 947 -23.41 -1.72 39.93
C ALA A 947 -22.65 -2.94 40.46
N CYS A 948 -23.09 -3.59 41.53
CA CYS A 948 -22.51 -4.84 42.03
C CYS A 948 -22.66 -5.99 41.02
N ILE A 949 -23.82 -6.12 40.34
CA ILE A 949 -24.00 -7.09 39.25
C ILE A 949 -23.05 -6.78 38.08
N ILE A 950 -22.93 -5.52 37.67
CA ILE A 950 -22.01 -5.09 36.61
C ILE A 950 -20.55 -5.36 37.03
N LEU A 951 -20.15 -5.05 38.26
CA LEU A 951 -18.81 -5.31 38.80
C LEU A 951 -18.49 -6.81 38.83
N CYS A 952 -19.46 -7.67 39.18
CA CYS A 952 -19.30 -9.12 39.18
C CYS A 952 -19.28 -9.71 37.76
N MET A 953 -20.18 -9.28 36.87
CA MET A 953 -20.29 -9.80 35.50
C MET A 953 -19.19 -9.29 34.56
N SER A 954 -18.60 -8.13 34.82
CA SER A 954 -17.54 -7.53 34.00
C SER A 954 -16.14 -7.66 34.59
N ARG A 955 -15.93 -8.63 35.51
CA ARG A 955 -14.67 -8.81 36.27
C ARG A 955 -13.40 -8.82 35.39
N GLU A 956 -13.42 -9.49 34.24
CA GLU A 956 -12.28 -9.51 33.29
C GLU A 956 -12.12 -8.18 32.55
N PHE A 957 -13.22 -7.57 32.10
CA PHE A 957 -13.23 -6.28 31.41
C PHE A 957 -12.72 -5.14 32.30
N LEU A 958 -13.09 -5.16 33.58
CA LEU A 958 -12.60 -4.24 34.60
C LEU A 958 -11.11 -4.44 34.88
N GLN A 959 -10.60 -5.67 34.93
CA GLN A 959 -9.15 -5.92 35.06
C GLN A 959 -8.36 -5.30 33.90
N VAL A 960 -8.86 -5.44 32.66
CA VAL A 960 -8.23 -4.82 31.48
C VAL A 960 -8.27 -3.29 31.55
N ILE A 961 -9.37 -2.68 32.02
CA ILE A 961 -9.48 -1.21 32.19
C ILE A 961 -8.61 -0.68 33.34
N PHE A 962 -8.56 -1.36 34.48
CA PHE A 962 -7.66 -1.00 35.60
C PHE A 962 -6.19 -1.13 35.19
N TYR A 963 -5.84 -2.12 34.36
CA TYR A 963 -4.50 -2.21 33.78
C TYR A 963 -4.21 -1.07 32.78
N SER A 964 -5.12 -0.77 31.85
CA SER A 964 -4.90 0.24 30.80
C SER A 964 -4.85 1.68 31.35
N LYS A 965 -5.63 2.01 32.39
CA LYS A 965 -5.63 3.34 33.03
C LYS A 965 -4.69 3.45 34.23
N CYS A 966 -4.65 2.47 35.13
CA CYS A 966 -3.94 2.56 36.42
C CYS A 966 -2.68 1.68 36.50
N GLY A 967 -2.52 0.69 35.61
CA GLY A 967 -1.32 -0.14 35.53
C GLY A 967 -1.20 -1.27 36.56
N PHE A 968 -2.27 -1.57 37.30
CA PHE A 968 -2.29 -2.57 38.37
C PHE A 968 -2.88 -3.90 37.86
N ARG A 969 -2.19 -5.03 38.08
CA ARG A 969 -2.72 -6.39 37.89
C ARG A 969 -3.00 -7.03 39.25
N MET A 970 -4.03 -7.88 39.33
CA MET A 970 -4.41 -8.54 40.58
C MET A 970 -4.32 -10.07 40.42
N CYS A 971 -3.32 -10.65 41.09
CA CYS A 971 -2.99 -12.09 41.14
C CYS A 971 -2.62 -12.76 39.80
N HIS A 972 -1.32 -13.03 39.61
CA HIS A 972 -0.83 -14.10 38.72
C HIS A 972 0.45 -14.71 39.31
N ASP A 973 0.75 -15.97 38.96
CA ASP A 973 1.90 -16.70 39.50
C ASP A 973 3.25 -16.21 38.95
N GLY A 974 4.30 -16.36 39.76
CA GLY A 974 5.67 -16.03 39.41
C GLY A 974 6.28 -17.01 38.41
N GLY A 975 6.07 -16.77 37.11
CA GLY A 975 6.73 -17.49 36.02
C GLY A 975 8.19 -17.06 35.83
N GLU A 976 9.08 -18.02 35.58
CA GLU A 976 10.55 -17.86 35.60
C GLU A 976 11.09 -16.64 34.84
N GLU A 977 12.05 -15.93 35.44
CA GLU A 977 12.74 -14.81 34.79
C GLU A 977 13.70 -15.23 33.65
N SER A 978 13.92 -16.54 33.48
CA SER A 978 15.02 -17.17 32.72
C SER A 978 14.91 -17.12 31.18
N LYS A 979 13.69 -16.99 30.62
CA LYS A 979 13.44 -17.11 29.18
C LYS A 979 13.86 -15.85 28.39
N ILE A 980 14.33 -16.05 27.15
CA ILE A 980 15.04 -15.04 26.32
C ILE A 980 14.09 -13.97 25.75
N TYR A 981 12.91 -14.40 25.30
CA TYR A 981 11.88 -13.54 24.70
C TYR A 981 10.63 -13.46 25.57
N ASP A 982 9.94 -12.32 25.55
CA ASP A 982 8.65 -12.18 26.22
C ASP A 982 7.55 -12.95 25.47
N ALA A 983 7.62 -13.02 24.14
CA ALA A 983 6.80 -13.93 23.35
C ALA A 983 7.47 -14.36 22.04
N TYR A 984 7.16 -15.57 21.58
CA TYR A 984 7.38 -16.05 20.21
C TYR A 984 6.11 -15.89 19.37
N ILE A 985 6.21 -15.57 18.07
CA ILE A 985 5.05 -15.43 17.17
C ILE A 985 5.14 -16.39 15.97
N SER A 986 4.17 -17.31 15.92
CA SER A 986 3.92 -18.28 14.85
C SER A 986 2.70 -17.87 14.01
N TYR A 987 2.84 -17.83 12.69
CA TYR A 987 1.88 -17.25 11.74
C TYR A 987 2.23 -17.69 10.30
N SER A 988 1.34 -17.50 9.32
CA SER A 988 1.68 -17.77 7.92
C SER A 988 2.47 -16.63 7.31
N ARG A 989 3.42 -16.88 6.40
CA ARG A 989 4.13 -15.78 5.72
C ARG A 989 3.19 -14.86 4.93
N LYS A 990 2.02 -15.37 4.52
CA LYS A 990 0.96 -14.59 3.86
C LYS A 990 0.26 -13.58 4.78
N ASP A 991 0.43 -13.70 6.10
CA ASP A 991 -0.10 -12.78 7.12
C ASP A 991 0.93 -11.79 7.65
N GLU A 992 2.17 -11.83 7.16
CA GLU A 992 3.33 -11.07 7.65
C GLU A 992 3.04 -9.57 7.82
N GLN A 993 2.35 -8.94 6.87
CA GLN A 993 1.95 -7.54 6.97
C GLN A 993 1.07 -7.25 8.21
N PHE A 994 0.06 -8.09 8.49
CA PHE A 994 -0.81 -7.92 9.66
C PHE A 994 -0.04 -8.11 10.96
N VAL A 995 0.82 -9.15 11.01
CA VAL A 995 1.60 -9.46 12.21
C VAL A 995 2.60 -8.34 12.50
N PHE A 996 3.29 -7.80 11.49
CA PHE A 996 4.20 -6.68 11.70
C PHE A 996 3.48 -5.37 12.04
N GLN A 997 2.41 -5.02 11.33
CA GLN A 997 1.72 -3.74 11.50
C GLN A 997 0.91 -3.70 12.80
N GLU A 998 0.12 -4.73 13.13
CA GLU A 998 -0.83 -4.69 14.26
C GLU A 998 -0.38 -5.44 15.52
N ILE A 999 0.61 -6.33 15.46
CA ILE A 999 1.10 -7.07 16.64
C ILE A 999 2.51 -6.60 17.02
N VAL A 1000 3.51 -6.79 16.14
CA VAL A 1000 4.93 -6.50 16.44
C VAL A 1000 5.16 -5.01 16.70
N SER A 1001 4.69 -4.12 15.82
CA SER A 1001 4.94 -2.67 15.96
C SER A 1001 4.38 -2.08 17.26
N LYS A 1002 3.25 -2.61 17.74
CA LYS A 1002 2.61 -2.17 18.99
C LYS A 1002 3.35 -2.73 20.20
N LEU A 1003 3.61 -4.05 20.20
CA LEU A 1003 4.25 -4.74 21.34
C LEU A 1003 5.73 -4.37 21.54
N GLU A 1004 6.53 -4.22 20.47
CA GLU A 1004 7.92 -3.71 20.56
C GLU A 1004 7.96 -2.20 20.85
N GLY A 1005 6.84 -1.49 20.67
CA GLY A 1005 6.70 -0.04 20.83
C GLY A 1005 6.52 0.47 22.28
N GLU A 1006 6.35 1.79 22.40
CA GLU A 1006 5.96 2.41 23.68
C GLU A 1006 4.47 2.14 23.97
N PRO A 1007 4.09 1.82 25.22
CA PRO A 1007 4.83 2.14 26.45
C PRO A 1007 5.50 0.95 27.18
N TYR A 1008 5.54 -0.26 26.59
CA TYR A 1008 6.00 -1.48 27.27
C TYR A 1008 7.25 -2.17 26.66
N ARG A 1009 7.51 -2.01 25.35
CA ARG A 1009 8.70 -2.50 24.64
C ARG A 1009 9.06 -3.97 24.90
N TYR A 1010 8.16 -4.89 24.56
CA TYR A 1010 8.38 -6.33 24.64
C TYR A 1010 9.46 -6.82 23.66
N LYS A 1011 10.19 -7.87 24.02
CA LYS A 1011 11.10 -8.62 23.14
C LYS A 1011 10.32 -9.76 22.48
N LEU A 1012 10.21 -9.73 21.17
CA LEU A 1012 9.49 -10.74 20.39
C LEU A 1012 10.46 -11.56 19.55
N CYS A 1013 10.23 -12.88 19.47
CA CYS A 1013 10.88 -13.74 18.47
C CYS A 1013 9.92 -13.98 17.29
N VAL A 1014 10.42 -13.77 16.06
CA VAL A 1014 9.59 -13.75 14.85
C VAL A 1014 10.24 -14.62 13.78
N HIS A 1015 9.61 -15.76 13.46
CA HIS A 1015 10.24 -16.83 12.66
C HIS A 1015 10.56 -16.52 11.18
N PHE A 1016 10.19 -15.34 10.66
CA PHE A 1016 10.68 -14.85 9.36
C PHE A 1016 11.66 -13.66 9.46
N ARG A 1017 11.92 -13.12 10.66
CA ARG A 1017 12.89 -12.03 10.90
C ARG A 1017 14.30 -12.54 11.25
N GLU A 1018 14.39 -13.73 11.86
CA GLU A 1018 15.54 -14.12 12.69
C GLU A 1018 16.18 -15.48 12.33
N PHE A 1019 15.81 -16.10 11.19
CA PHE A 1019 16.33 -17.40 10.77
C PHE A 1019 17.74 -17.31 10.17
N PRO A 1020 18.74 -18.08 10.68
CA PRO A 1020 20.01 -18.29 10.00
C PRO A 1020 19.84 -19.22 8.79
N ILE A 1021 20.72 -19.10 7.82
CA ILE A 1021 20.85 -20.08 6.73
C ILE A 1021 21.40 -21.39 7.34
N MET A 1022 20.88 -22.55 6.90
CA MET A 1022 21.27 -23.92 7.29
C MET A 1022 20.70 -24.53 8.62
N GLN A 1023 19.42 -24.31 8.95
CA GLN A 1023 18.70 -25.15 9.94
C GLN A 1023 17.31 -25.58 9.43
N THR A 1024 16.76 -26.67 9.98
CA THR A 1024 15.41 -27.16 9.66
C THR A 1024 14.33 -26.32 10.36
N ILE A 1025 13.18 -26.20 9.71
CA ILE A 1025 12.10 -25.32 10.17
C ILE A 1025 11.51 -25.84 11.49
N GLY A 1026 11.29 -27.15 11.61
CA GLY A 1026 10.74 -27.76 12.82
C GLY A 1026 11.59 -27.56 14.08
N GLU A 1027 12.91 -27.73 13.99
CA GLU A 1027 13.79 -27.56 15.16
C GLU A 1027 13.88 -26.10 15.62
N THR A 1028 13.95 -25.17 14.67
CA THR A 1028 14.00 -23.74 14.96
C THR A 1028 12.71 -23.27 15.65
N ILE A 1029 11.54 -23.74 15.18
CA ILE A 1029 10.24 -23.49 15.84
C ILE A 1029 10.22 -24.04 17.28
N TYR A 1030 10.65 -25.29 17.49
CA TYR A 1030 10.68 -25.91 18.82
C TYR A 1030 11.54 -25.09 19.80
N ARG A 1031 12.75 -24.71 19.38
CA ARG A 1031 13.67 -23.88 20.17
C ARG A 1031 13.11 -22.47 20.44
N SER A 1032 12.39 -21.86 19.51
CA SER A 1032 11.77 -20.54 19.70
C SER A 1032 10.59 -20.56 20.66
N ILE A 1033 9.78 -21.62 20.67
CA ILE A 1033 8.71 -21.83 21.66
C ILE A 1033 9.32 -22.02 23.05
N GLU A 1034 10.31 -22.92 23.20
CA GLU A 1034 11.00 -23.16 24.47
C GLU A 1034 11.76 -21.93 24.98
N GLY A 1035 12.26 -21.06 24.09
CA GLY A 1035 12.99 -19.83 24.45
C GLY A 1035 12.13 -18.66 24.97
N SER A 1036 10.80 -18.81 25.02
CA SER A 1036 9.87 -17.67 25.16
C SER A 1036 8.88 -17.81 26.33
N ARG A 1037 8.57 -16.70 27.03
CA ARG A 1037 7.62 -16.68 28.17
C ARG A 1037 6.16 -16.92 27.75
N ARG A 1038 5.78 -16.49 26.54
CA ARG A 1038 4.52 -16.82 25.87
C ARG A 1038 4.80 -17.31 24.44
N THR A 1039 3.86 -18.05 23.87
CA THR A 1039 3.81 -18.33 22.42
C THR A 1039 2.49 -17.81 21.88
N ILE A 1040 2.56 -16.96 20.85
CA ILE A 1040 1.42 -16.41 20.12
C ILE A 1040 1.28 -17.20 18.82
N VAL A 1041 0.13 -17.82 18.59
CA VAL A 1041 -0.22 -18.47 17.32
C VAL A 1041 -1.34 -17.67 16.65
N VAL A 1042 -1.05 -17.10 15.48
CA VAL A 1042 -2.02 -16.38 14.65
C VAL A 1042 -2.72 -17.41 13.75
N LEU A 1043 -3.88 -17.89 14.19
CA LEU A 1043 -4.72 -18.79 13.42
C LEU A 1043 -5.45 -18.01 12.33
N SER A 1044 -5.11 -18.31 11.09
CA SER A 1044 -5.70 -17.79 9.86
C SER A 1044 -5.93 -18.93 8.87
N ASP A 1045 -6.78 -18.74 7.87
CA ASP A 1045 -6.89 -19.71 6.77
C ASP A 1045 -5.58 -19.85 5.98
N ASN A 1046 -4.73 -18.83 5.97
CA ASN A 1046 -3.39 -18.94 5.41
C ASN A 1046 -2.56 -19.97 6.19
N LEU A 1047 -2.51 -19.89 7.52
CA LEU A 1047 -1.77 -20.86 8.35
C LEU A 1047 -2.36 -22.26 8.19
N LEU A 1048 -3.69 -22.40 8.33
CA LEU A 1048 -4.39 -23.69 8.28
C LEU A 1048 -4.26 -24.40 6.92
N ASN A 1049 -4.17 -23.64 5.82
CA ASN A 1049 -4.08 -24.22 4.48
C ASN A 1049 -2.66 -24.31 3.92
N ASN A 1050 -1.65 -23.73 4.56
CA ASN A 1050 -0.25 -23.78 4.11
C ASN A 1050 0.66 -24.38 5.20
N GLU A 1051 1.22 -23.56 6.11
CA GLU A 1051 2.25 -24.01 7.06
C GLU A 1051 1.74 -25.10 8.02
N TRP A 1052 0.49 -25.03 8.48
CA TRP A 1052 -0.09 -26.06 9.34
C TRP A 1052 -0.33 -27.41 8.64
N ARG A 1053 -0.19 -27.49 7.30
CA ARG A 1053 -0.24 -28.77 6.57
C ARG A 1053 1.14 -29.46 6.51
N ASN A 1054 2.23 -28.78 6.87
CA ASN A 1054 3.55 -29.40 6.97
C ASN A 1054 3.64 -30.25 8.25
N THR A 1055 4.00 -31.53 8.09
CA THR A 1055 4.16 -32.48 9.19
C THR A 1055 5.25 -32.06 10.18
N GLU A 1056 6.37 -31.48 9.74
CA GLU A 1056 7.40 -30.95 10.64
C GLU A 1056 6.86 -29.80 11.49
N PHE A 1057 6.09 -28.88 10.87
CA PHE A 1057 5.51 -27.72 11.55
C PHE A 1057 4.48 -28.17 12.61
N GLN A 1058 3.66 -29.17 12.29
CA GLN A 1058 2.75 -29.80 13.23
C GLN A 1058 3.49 -30.51 14.37
N ILE A 1059 4.51 -31.31 14.07
CA ILE A 1059 5.27 -32.08 15.07
C ILE A 1059 6.03 -31.14 16.01
N ALA A 1060 6.63 -30.06 15.50
CA ALA A 1060 7.32 -29.07 16.31
C ALA A 1060 6.39 -28.38 17.32
N HIS A 1061 5.24 -27.87 16.87
CA HIS A 1061 4.25 -27.25 17.76
C HIS A 1061 3.66 -28.26 18.75
N GLN A 1062 3.30 -29.47 18.31
CA GLN A 1062 2.79 -30.51 19.22
C GLN A 1062 3.82 -30.90 20.28
N SER A 1063 5.09 -31.06 19.90
CA SER A 1063 6.16 -31.47 20.81
C SER A 1063 6.50 -30.38 21.83
N ALA A 1064 6.55 -29.12 21.41
CA ALA A 1064 6.85 -28.00 22.30
C ALA A 1064 5.69 -27.64 23.23
N LEU A 1065 4.45 -27.70 22.74
CA LEU A 1065 3.27 -27.27 23.51
C LEU A 1065 2.69 -28.36 24.41
N LYS A 1066 3.08 -29.65 24.23
CA LYS A 1066 2.60 -30.80 25.02
C LYS A 1066 2.65 -30.58 26.54
N ASN A 1067 3.71 -29.90 27.03
CA ASN A 1067 3.92 -29.61 28.44
C ASN A 1067 3.69 -28.11 28.79
N ASN A 1068 3.50 -27.25 27.78
CA ASN A 1068 3.56 -25.78 27.92
C ASN A 1068 2.28 -25.05 27.42
N ALA A 1069 1.17 -25.77 27.18
CA ALA A 1069 -0.09 -25.22 26.64
C ALA A 1069 -0.68 -24.03 27.43
N GLN A 1070 -0.33 -23.86 28.72
CA GLN A 1070 -0.72 -22.70 29.52
C GLN A 1070 -0.02 -21.38 29.14
N ASN A 1071 1.06 -21.44 28.36
CA ASN A 1071 1.78 -20.27 27.84
C ASN A 1071 1.36 -19.87 26.42
N LEU A 1072 0.37 -20.56 25.86
CA LEU A 1072 -0.17 -20.34 24.52
C LEU A 1072 -1.24 -19.23 24.52
N ILE A 1073 -1.09 -18.29 23.60
CA ILE A 1073 -2.06 -17.25 23.24
C ILE A 1073 -2.47 -17.51 21.79
N ILE A 1074 -3.76 -17.67 21.53
CA ILE A 1074 -4.29 -17.84 20.18
C ILE A 1074 -4.90 -16.53 19.71
N ILE A 1075 -4.56 -16.11 18.49
CA ILE A 1075 -5.16 -14.95 17.81
C ILE A 1075 -5.88 -15.46 16.57
N GLN A 1076 -7.21 -15.44 16.58
CA GLN A 1076 -8.04 -15.69 15.41
C GLN A 1076 -8.01 -14.49 14.48
N LYS A 1077 -7.62 -14.70 13.22
CA LYS A 1077 -7.67 -13.72 12.13
C LYS A 1077 -8.62 -14.21 11.03
N GLY A 1078 -9.77 -13.57 10.90
CA GLY A 1078 -10.84 -13.97 9.97
C GLY A 1078 -11.73 -15.09 10.51
N TYR A 1079 -12.79 -15.43 9.77
CA TYR A 1079 -13.67 -16.57 10.06
C TYR A 1079 -13.04 -17.89 9.58
N LEU A 1080 -12.79 -18.83 10.51
CA LEU A 1080 -12.08 -20.09 10.22
C LEU A 1080 -13.04 -21.28 10.15
N ASP A 1081 -12.93 -22.11 9.11
CA ASP A 1081 -13.69 -23.38 9.06
C ASP A 1081 -13.11 -24.41 10.03
N LYS A 1082 -13.86 -24.68 11.11
CA LYS A 1082 -13.56 -25.65 12.17
C LYS A 1082 -13.38 -27.09 11.65
N ARG A 1083 -13.80 -27.41 10.42
CA ARG A 1083 -13.56 -28.72 9.78
C ARG A 1083 -12.09 -28.92 9.36
N LEU A 1084 -11.33 -27.84 9.17
CA LEU A 1084 -9.88 -27.90 8.90
C LEU A 1084 -9.04 -28.19 10.17
N TYR A 1085 -9.67 -28.28 11.35
CA TYR A 1085 -8.98 -28.45 12.62
C TYR A 1085 -8.55 -29.93 12.82
N GLY A 1086 -7.43 -30.29 12.22
CA GLY A 1086 -6.80 -31.61 12.41
C GLY A 1086 -6.45 -31.92 13.87
N PRO A 1087 -6.20 -33.20 14.23
CA PRO A 1087 -6.13 -33.66 15.63
C PRO A 1087 -5.18 -32.86 16.53
N GLY A 1088 -3.99 -32.51 16.04
CA GLY A 1088 -3.00 -31.72 16.80
C GLY A 1088 -3.42 -30.27 17.07
N LEU A 1089 -4.28 -29.67 16.23
CA LEU A 1089 -4.77 -28.30 16.46
C LEU A 1089 -5.79 -28.28 17.61
N LYS A 1090 -6.62 -29.33 17.77
CA LYS A 1090 -7.59 -29.43 18.87
C LYS A 1090 -6.92 -29.44 20.25
N LEU A 1091 -5.71 -30.00 20.35
CA LEU A 1091 -4.86 -29.94 21.55
C LEU A 1091 -4.39 -28.51 21.85
N CYS A 1092 -4.02 -27.74 20.83
CA CYS A 1092 -3.60 -26.34 20.97
C CYS A 1092 -4.78 -25.42 21.33
N LEU A 1093 -5.96 -25.65 20.75
CA LEU A 1093 -7.18 -24.85 20.95
C LEU A 1093 -7.74 -24.88 22.38
N ASN A 1094 -7.24 -25.78 23.25
CA ASN A 1094 -7.55 -25.79 24.69
C ASN A 1094 -6.76 -24.73 25.50
N SER A 1095 -6.04 -23.81 24.85
CA SER A 1095 -5.36 -22.68 25.49
C SER A 1095 -6.33 -21.77 26.24
N LYS A 1096 -5.95 -21.28 27.42
CA LYS A 1096 -6.77 -20.37 28.25
C LYS A 1096 -6.98 -18.97 27.66
N VAL A 1097 -6.26 -18.58 26.60
CA VAL A 1097 -6.33 -17.23 26.01
C VAL A 1097 -6.58 -17.32 24.51
N TYR A 1098 -7.80 -16.98 24.10
CA TYR A 1098 -8.25 -16.94 22.70
C TYR A 1098 -8.75 -15.53 22.37
N LEU A 1099 -8.05 -14.81 21.50
CA LEU A 1099 -8.34 -13.43 21.11
C LEU A 1099 -8.80 -13.39 19.65
N LYS A 1100 -9.78 -12.55 19.32
CA LYS A 1100 -10.15 -12.26 17.93
C LYS A 1100 -9.50 -10.96 17.49
N SER A 1101 -8.92 -10.91 16.28
CA SER A 1101 -8.38 -9.66 15.72
C SER A 1101 -9.44 -8.60 15.43
N THR A 1102 -10.72 -9.00 15.38
CA THR A 1102 -11.90 -8.14 15.22
C THR A 1102 -12.49 -7.63 16.54
N ASP A 1103 -11.88 -7.94 17.69
CA ASP A 1103 -12.31 -7.46 19.00
C ASP A 1103 -11.91 -5.98 19.19
N PRO A 1104 -12.84 -5.05 19.51
CA PRO A 1104 -12.50 -3.62 19.69
C PRO A 1104 -11.50 -3.34 20.83
N TRP A 1105 -11.25 -4.31 21.72
CA TRP A 1105 -10.28 -4.23 22.81
C TRP A 1105 -9.13 -5.25 22.62
N PHE A 1106 -8.88 -5.69 21.38
CA PHE A 1106 -7.89 -6.70 21.02
C PHE A 1106 -6.49 -6.38 21.59
N LEU A 1107 -6.02 -5.14 21.43
CA LEU A 1107 -4.68 -4.74 21.90
C LEU A 1107 -4.59 -4.72 23.42
N GLU A 1108 -5.59 -4.18 24.12
CA GLU A 1108 -5.64 -4.13 25.59
C GLU A 1108 -5.67 -5.54 26.19
N LYS A 1109 -6.44 -6.45 25.59
CA LYS A 1109 -6.51 -7.87 25.97
C LYS A 1109 -5.20 -8.60 25.66
N LEU A 1110 -4.55 -8.31 24.53
CA LEU A 1110 -3.24 -8.86 24.19
C LEU A 1110 -2.15 -8.37 25.16
N TYR A 1111 -2.11 -7.08 25.48
CA TYR A 1111 -1.22 -6.53 26.51
C TYR A 1111 -1.45 -7.18 27.88
N PHE A 1112 -2.70 -7.43 28.26
CA PHE A 1112 -3.03 -8.12 29.51
C PHE A 1112 -2.54 -9.58 29.54
N ALA A 1113 -2.64 -10.32 28.42
CA ALA A 1113 -2.16 -11.70 28.30
C ALA A 1113 -0.62 -11.84 28.26
N MET A 1114 0.07 -10.80 27.76
CA MET A 1114 1.54 -10.73 27.72
C MET A 1114 2.16 -10.67 29.13
N PRO A 1115 3.45 -11.05 29.29
CA PRO A 1115 4.17 -10.95 30.56
C PRO A 1115 4.14 -9.54 31.15
N GLU A 1116 4.36 -9.43 32.46
CA GLU A 1116 4.38 -8.12 33.11
C GLU A 1116 5.67 -7.34 32.80
N ARG A 1117 5.52 -6.05 32.46
CA ARG A 1117 6.62 -5.09 32.24
C ARG A 1117 6.26 -3.71 32.77
N PRO A 1118 7.24 -2.96 33.34
CA PRO A 1118 7.00 -1.62 33.86
C PRO A 1118 6.71 -0.62 32.73
N ARG A 1119 5.65 0.18 32.89
CA ARG A 1119 5.17 1.16 31.90
C ARG A 1119 6.02 2.43 31.91
N ILE A 1120 6.62 2.77 30.77
CA ILE A 1120 7.54 3.93 30.66
C ILE A 1120 6.74 5.25 30.66
N ARG A 1121 6.97 6.13 31.66
CA ARG A 1121 6.39 7.49 31.70
C ARG A 1121 7.21 8.48 30.86
N ARG A 1122 6.59 9.06 29.82
CA ARG A 1122 7.20 10.12 28.99
C ARG A 1122 7.43 11.41 29.77
N LYS A 1123 8.70 11.84 29.90
CA LYS A 1123 9.06 13.25 30.12
C LYS A 1123 9.13 13.96 28.76
N ARG A 1124 8.41 15.08 28.59
CA ARG A 1124 8.57 15.97 27.42
C ARG A 1124 9.92 16.71 27.50
N ARG A 1125 10.78 16.54 26.49
CA ARG A 1125 11.69 17.58 25.95
C ARG A 1125 12.10 17.22 24.52
N SER A 1126 12.41 18.24 23.72
CA SER A 1126 12.88 18.17 22.33
C SER A 1126 14.36 17.69 22.27
N LEU A 1127 14.85 17.07 21.19
CA LEU A 1127 15.08 17.69 19.87
C LEU A 1127 15.15 16.71 18.68
N LYS A 1128 15.14 17.33 17.49
CA LYS A 1128 15.44 16.92 16.09
C LYS A 1128 16.42 15.77 15.76
N LEU A 1129 16.19 15.24 14.54
CA LEU A 1129 17.02 14.41 13.62
C LEU A 1129 17.36 12.96 14.07
N ARG A 1130 17.59 11.91 13.23
CA ARG A 1130 17.44 11.53 11.78
C ARG A 1130 18.76 10.87 11.31
N LEU A 1131 18.67 9.81 10.48
CA LEU A 1131 19.76 9.04 9.83
C LEU A 1131 20.59 8.13 10.77
N ASP A 1132 21.30 7.08 10.31
CA ASP A 1132 20.92 6.01 9.35
C ASP A 1132 21.97 4.85 9.37
N THR A 1133 21.88 3.90 8.43
CA THR A 1133 22.99 3.10 7.84
C THR A 1133 23.79 2.09 8.70
N SER A 1134 23.45 0.79 8.52
CA SER A 1134 24.30 -0.34 8.04
C SER A 1134 25.71 -0.70 8.60
N ALA A 1135 26.08 -2.00 8.46
CA ALA A 1135 27.29 -2.52 7.74
C ALA A 1135 28.15 -3.66 8.39
N VAL A 1136 28.17 -4.85 7.71
CA VAL A 1136 29.37 -5.58 7.16
C VAL A 1136 30.25 -6.60 7.96
N ASN A 1137 30.71 -7.62 7.19
CA ASN A 1137 31.69 -8.76 7.14
C ASN A 1137 32.84 -8.98 8.19
N THR A 1138 33.62 -10.10 8.27
CA THR A 1138 34.27 -11.07 7.27
C THR A 1138 34.54 -12.52 7.85
N VAL A 1139 35.46 -13.48 7.47
CA VAL A 1139 36.58 -13.68 6.48
C VAL A 1139 36.98 -15.18 6.20
N SER A 1140 37.70 -15.47 5.08
CA SER A 1140 38.60 -16.60 4.62
C SER A 1140 38.70 -17.99 5.32
N GLY A 1141 39.17 -19.10 4.71
CA GLY A 1141 39.78 -19.41 3.38
C GLY A 1141 39.99 -20.95 3.22
N VAL A 1142 40.32 -21.55 2.06
CA VAL A 1142 41.63 -21.64 1.34
C VAL A 1142 41.39 -22.05 -0.15
N MET A 1143 42.40 -21.90 -1.02
CA MET A 1143 42.40 -22.02 -2.49
C MET A 1143 41.84 -23.31 -3.12
N GLN A 1144 41.14 -23.14 -4.24
CA GLN A 1144 41.40 -23.84 -5.51
C GLN A 1144 41.07 -22.89 -6.70
N ASP A 1145 41.43 -23.26 -7.93
CA ASP A 1145 41.51 -22.36 -9.09
C ASP A 1145 40.18 -22.15 -9.85
N ASP A 1146 40.16 -21.14 -10.74
CA ASP A 1146 39.11 -20.69 -11.67
C ASP A 1146 37.68 -20.45 -11.13
N GLU A 1147 37.26 -19.18 -11.17
CA GLU A 1147 35.95 -18.65 -11.59
C GLU A 1147 35.93 -17.12 -11.32
N GLY A 1148 35.01 -16.38 -11.97
CA GLY A 1148 35.16 -14.93 -12.18
C GLY A 1148 35.13 -14.04 -10.92
N TYR A 1149 36.16 -13.21 -10.74
CA TYR A 1149 36.06 -12.00 -9.90
C TYR A 1149 35.32 -10.89 -10.66
N GLU A 1150 33.99 -10.89 -10.54
CA GLU A 1150 33.25 -9.64 -10.69
C GLU A 1150 33.71 -8.66 -9.60
N THR A 1151 34.45 -7.63 -10.02
CA THR A 1151 34.62 -6.42 -9.22
C THR A 1151 33.87 -5.30 -9.93
N PRO A 1152 33.16 -4.41 -9.21
CA PRO A 1152 32.51 -3.30 -9.84
C PRO A 1152 33.56 -2.34 -10.40
N VAL A 1153 33.76 -2.39 -11.72
CA VAL A 1153 33.99 -1.16 -12.48
C VAL A 1153 32.89 -0.20 -12.02
N SER A 1154 33.26 1.05 -11.74
CA SER A 1154 32.31 2.07 -11.32
C SER A 1154 31.27 2.27 -12.42
N VAL A 1155 30.10 1.64 -12.26
CA VAL A 1155 28.91 1.97 -13.04
C VAL A 1155 28.54 3.38 -12.66
N ALA A 1156 29.02 4.34 -13.47
CA ALA A 1156 28.53 5.70 -13.46
C ALA A 1156 27.06 5.64 -13.88
N SER A 1157 26.17 5.52 -12.89
CA SER A 1157 24.73 5.48 -13.09
C SER A 1157 24.24 6.86 -13.52
N PHE A 1158 24.40 7.13 -14.81
CA PHE A 1158 23.82 8.25 -15.53
C PHE A 1158 22.30 8.31 -15.29
N ASP A 1159 21.85 9.33 -14.57
CA ASP A 1159 20.52 9.94 -14.73
C ASP A 1159 20.75 11.43 -15.09
N PRO A 1160 20.89 11.78 -16.38
CA PRO A 1160 21.14 13.14 -16.83
C PRO A 1160 19.84 13.98 -16.93
N SER A 1161 18.78 13.67 -16.16
CA SER A 1161 17.42 14.17 -16.44
C SER A 1161 16.75 15.05 -15.36
N LYS A 1162 17.49 15.64 -14.40
CA LYS A 1162 16.88 16.48 -13.32
C LYS A 1162 17.34 17.93 -13.24
N ARG A 1163 16.92 18.72 -14.23
CA ARG A 1163 16.54 20.14 -14.06
C ARG A 1163 15.75 20.67 -15.26
N PHE A 1164 14.42 20.52 -15.24
CA PHE A 1164 13.48 21.52 -15.76
C PHE A 1164 12.10 21.36 -15.10
N SER A 1165 11.17 22.25 -15.46
CA SER A 1165 9.93 22.61 -14.73
C SER A 1165 8.86 21.52 -14.61
N GLU A 1166 7.95 21.77 -13.66
CA GLU A 1166 6.73 21.02 -13.37
C GLU A 1166 5.88 20.71 -14.63
N ASN A 1167 5.66 19.43 -14.94
CA ASN A 1167 4.32 18.79 -15.09
C ASN A 1167 4.43 17.34 -15.63
N PHE A 1168 3.44 16.50 -15.28
CA PHE A 1168 3.22 15.10 -15.73
C PHE A 1168 4.40 14.11 -15.70
N SER A 1169 4.37 13.18 -14.73
CA SER A 1169 5.42 12.18 -14.51
C SER A 1169 5.18 10.84 -15.21
N LEU A 1170 5.63 10.70 -16.46
CA LEU A 1170 5.91 9.38 -17.06
C LEU A 1170 7.33 8.95 -16.67
N HIS A 1171 7.45 7.93 -15.82
CA HIS A 1171 8.76 7.43 -15.38
C HIS A 1171 9.54 6.76 -16.53
N SER A 1172 10.87 6.83 -16.47
CA SER A 1172 11.79 6.14 -17.37
C SER A 1172 11.78 4.62 -17.12
N VAL A 1173 10.76 3.93 -17.64
CA VAL A 1173 10.57 2.48 -17.49
C VAL A 1173 11.81 1.70 -17.94
N ASN A 1174 12.42 0.94 -17.04
CA ASN A 1174 13.43 -0.08 -17.37
C ASN A 1174 12.72 -1.39 -17.73
N LEU A 1175 12.72 -1.76 -19.02
CA LEU A 1175 12.04 -2.97 -19.50
C LEU A 1175 12.56 -4.25 -18.84
N TYR A 1176 13.85 -4.34 -18.48
CA TYR A 1176 14.40 -5.52 -17.83
C TYR A 1176 13.78 -5.75 -16.45
N GLU A 1177 13.69 -4.71 -15.63
CA GLU A 1177 13.08 -4.80 -14.29
C GLU A 1177 11.59 -5.16 -14.39
N GLU A 1178 10.84 -4.51 -15.29
CA GLU A 1178 9.42 -4.83 -15.45
C GLU A 1178 9.18 -6.26 -15.96
N ILE A 1179 9.96 -6.76 -16.93
CA ILE A 1179 9.89 -8.16 -17.38
C ILE A 1179 10.30 -9.13 -16.26
N ASP A 1180 11.18 -8.73 -15.35
CA ASP A 1180 11.53 -9.51 -14.16
C ASP A 1180 10.45 -9.51 -13.07
N THR A 1181 9.63 -8.46 -12.96
CA THR A 1181 8.44 -8.45 -12.08
C THR A 1181 7.25 -9.25 -12.62
N LEU A 1182 7.19 -9.50 -13.94
CA LEU A 1182 6.16 -10.38 -14.51
C LEU A 1182 6.33 -11.81 -13.96
N PRO A 1183 5.22 -12.56 -13.78
CA PRO A 1183 5.25 -13.85 -13.09
C PRO A 1183 6.01 -14.94 -13.88
N LYS A 1184 7.34 -14.99 -13.70
CA LYS A 1184 8.22 -15.99 -14.31
C LYS A 1184 7.76 -17.40 -13.95
N LYS A 1185 7.60 -18.24 -14.98
CA LYS A 1185 7.15 -19.64 -14.85
C LYS A 1185 8.26 -20.52 -14.29
N LYS A 1186 8.55 -20.39 -12.98
CA LYS A 1186 9.35 -21.39 -12.24
C LYS A 1186 8.57 -22.71 -12.18
N MET A 1187 8.77 -23.54 -13.20
CA MET A 1187 8.59 -24.99 -13.06
C MET A 1187 9.63 -25.50 -12.06
N LEU A 1188 9.26 -26.55 -11.32
CA LEU A 1188 10.15 -27.16 -10.34
C LEU A 1188 11.27 -27.94 -11.04
N LEU A 1189 12.47 -27.84 -10.50
CA LEU A 1189 13.23 -28.96 -9.94
C LEU A 1189 14.02 -28.45 -8.73
#